data_AF-A0A357J2D6-F1
#
_entry.id   AF-A0A357J2D6-F1
#
_cell.length_a   1.000
_cell.length_b   1.000
_cell.length_c   1.000
_cell.angle_alpha   90.00
_cell.angle_beta   90.00
_cell.angle_gamma   90.00
#
_symmetry.space_group_name_H-M   'P 1'
#
loop_
_entity.id
_entity.type
_entity.pdbx_description
1 polymer ?
#
loop_
_entity_poly.entity_id
_entity_poly.type
_entity_poly.pdbx_seq_one_letter_code
_entity_poly.pdbx_strand_id
1 'polypeptide(L)'
;GANEVQVAENVRAEIEKINNNLPDGIRVNVNFDGTRFTKEAIEETQFTLILSAILTALVCWLFLGNWSSTLNVILSIPTSIIGTFIIIYFMGFTLNLFTLLALSLAIGIVVDDNIMILENIIRHFEMGKDRVKAARDGARQITFAAVAASVAIVAIFLPVAFMEGVIGKFFFQFGVTLSGAVALSLLDAVTLTPMRASLTLVHQEREPRLVRAVRKTLEAISTLYQRILVRVLNHPYLTVLASAVVFTLSLSILLVINREFVPPQDQSQFGVRFETPMGSSIHHTDEKGQNIEKFLNGRSEVTSFLSIVGGFGGGEANTGVYFVSLKGKSERDIGQYEFMDVLRKEINGIDGMRAFLFDFSSRGLSARRSQPVEFSIRGGNWDELKKAADAILAEMESTGLYEDASMDYREGMPEVQVIPDRQEAALRGVTMQNLVDTVGIAMGGVREGRFTGDGRRYDIRLRLLKDQWSHPDDIRDLNVRNGYGELVPVPEVAKIQTQPTVLNLTRIDRQRAIQISANLKEGVGQSEATRKAEDIARKLLRDDYGYYPGGGSREFEEAFTSLSVALWLGILVAYMVLGAQFNSFLHPISVLMALPFSVSGAFLALYITGQSLNLYSMIGLILLMGISKKNSILLVEFANELRRKEFMPVKEALLEAGMVRLRPILMTSLSAIAAAIPPALAIGPGAESRIPMSIAVIGGMTVSTALTLVVVPAVYSILSRFERSR
;
A
#
# COMPACT_ATOMS: atom_id res chain seq x y z
N GLY A 1 -10.25 15.64 10.91
CA GLY A 1 -10.29 14.17 10.95
C GLY A 1 -10.34 13.72 12.40
N ALA A 2 -11.02 12.62 12.67
CA ALA A 2 -11.04 11.98 13.99
C ALA A 2 -10.35 10.61 13.89
N ASN A 3 -9.88 10.06 15.01
CA ASN A 3 -9.35 8.69 15.05
C ASN A 3 -10.52 7.70 14.93
N GLU A 4 -10.54 6.91 13.86
CA GLU A 4 -11.62 5.97 13.57
C GLU A 4 -11.81 4.93 14.68
N VAL A 5 -10.71 4.38 15.23
CA VAL A 5 -10.76 3.35 16.27
C VAL A 5 -11.32 3.93 17.57
N GLN A 6 -10.86 5.12 17.96
CA GLN A 6 -11.38 5.81 19.15
C GLN A 6 -12.87 6.13 19.01
N VAL A 7 -13.29 6.59 17.82
CA VAL A 7 -14.71 6.89 17.54
C VAL A 7 -15.53 5.60 17.61
N ALA A 8 -15.07 4.50 17.04
CA ALA A 8 -15.76 3.21 17.12
C ALA A 8 -15.89 2.70 18.56
N GLU A 9 -14.83 2.81 19.37
CA GLU A 9 -14.88 2.44 20.79
C GLU A 9 -15.89 3.31 21.57
N ASN A 10 -15.92 4.62 21.32
CA ASN A 10 -16.89 5.51 21.93
C ASN A 10 -18.33 5.19 21.51
N VAL A 11 -18.55 4.85 20.22
CA VAL A 11 -19.87 4.43 19.72
C VAL A 11 -20.32 3.13 20.37
N ARG A 12 -19.43 2.14 20.51
CA ARG A 12 -19.75 0.88 21.22
C ARG A 12 -20.11 1.12 22.68
N ALA A 13 -19.35 1.95 23.39
CA ALA A 13 -19.64 2.31 24.76
C ALA A 13 -21.00 3.03 24.90
N GLU A 14 -21.39 3.85 23.92
CA GLU A 14 -22.69 4.51 23.93
C GLU A 14 -23.83 3.56 23.57
N ILE A 15 -23.63 2.62 22.65
CA ILE A 15 -24.60 1.56 22.34
C ILE A 15 -24.90 0.72 23.58
N GLU A 16 -23.90 0.38 24.40
CA GLU A 16 -24.10 -0.33 25.66
C GLU A 16 -24.99 0.46 26.62
N LYS A 17 -24.78 1.78 26.76
CA LYS A 17 -25.64 2.63 27.59
C LYS A 17 -27.05 2.73 27.05
N ILE A 18 -27.22 2.85 25.74
CA ILE A 18 -28.54 2.92 25.09
C ILE A 18 -29.29 1.61 25.31
N ASN A 19 -28.63 0.46 25.10
CA ASN A 19 -29.23 -0.86 25.28
C ASN A 19 -29.78 -1.09 26.70
N ASN A 20 -29.17 -0.49 27.73
CA ASN A 20 -29.67 -0.57 29.11
C ASN A 20 -30.98 0.22 29.34
N ASN A 21 -31.33 1.16 28.46
CA ASN A 21 -32.51 2.02 28.57
C ASN A 21 -33.59 1.69 27.52
N LEU A 22 -33.36 0.70 26.66
CA LEU A 22 -34.33 0.31 25.64
C LEU A 22 -35.45 -0.54 26.24
N PRO A 23 -36.68 -0.46 25.69
CA PRO A 23 -37.75 -1.37 26.05
C PRO A 23 -37.38 -2.84 25.81
N ASP A 24 -37.96 -3.74 26.60
CA ASP A 24 -37.79 -5.18 26.44
C ASP A 24 -38.09 -5.62 24.99
N GLY A 25 -37.17 -6.37 24.40
CA GLY A 25 -37.27 -6.88 23.03
C GLY A 25 -36.61 -6.00 21.95
N ILE A 26 -36.11 -4.80 22.27
CA ILE A 26 -35.38 -3.94 21.34
C ILE A 26 -33.89 -3.89 21.72
N ARG A 27 -33.01 -4.15 20.75
CA ARG A 27 -31.55 -4.06 20.93
C ARG A 27 -30.90 -3.39 19.74
N VAL A 28 -29.94 -2.51 20.01
CA VAL A 28 -29.05 -1.92 19.01
C VAL A 28 -27.77 -2.74 18.94
N ASN A 29 -27.37 -3.13 17.74
CA ASN A 29 -26.15 -3.90 17.46
C ASN A 29 -25.34 -3.25 16.34
N VAL A 30 -24.04 -3.52 16.31
CA VAL A 30 -23.16 -3.15 15.21
C VAL A 30 -23.15 -4.28 14.19
N ASN A 31 -23.63 -4.03 12.97
CA ASN A 31 -23.65 -5.02 11.89
C ASN A 31 -22.37 -4.96 11.02
N PHE A 32 -21.84 -3.75 10.81
CA PHE A 32 -20.64 -3.50 10.01
C PHE A 32 -19.68 -2.60 10.78
N ASP A 33 -18.40 -2.99 10.88
CA ASP A 33 -17.36 -2.23 11.55
C ASP A 33 -16.03 -2.29 10.79
N GLY A 34 -15.76 -1.24 10.01
CA GLY A 34 -14.52 -1.12 9.25
C GLY A 34 -13.26 -0.92 10.11
N THR A 35 -13.39 -0.58 11.39
CA THR A 35 -12.23 -0.30 12.27
C THR A 35 -11.60 -1.55 12.86
N ARG A 36 -12.31 -2.69 12.78
CA ARG A 36 -11.81 -3.99 13.26
C ARG A 36 -10.49 -4.37 12.56
N PHE A 37 -10.44 -4.24 11.24
CA PHE A 37 -9.23 -4.50 10.46
C PHE A 37 -8.07 -3.60 10.90
N THR A 38 -8.32 -2.28 11.07
CA THR A 38 -7.28 -1.35 11.52
C THR A 38 -6.73 -1.74 12.89
N LYS A 39 -7.60 -2.10 13.85
CA LYS A 39 -7.18 -2.52 15.19
C LYS A 39 -6.35 -3.80 15.15
N GLU A 40 -6.86 -4.85 14.50
CA GLU A 40 -6.18 -6.14 14.38
C GLU A 40 -4.84 -6.00 13.63
N ALA A 41 -4.78 -5.17 12.57
CA ALA A 41 -3.53 -4.92 11.83
C ALA A 41 -2.48 -4.20 12.69
N ILE A 42 -2.88 -3.29 13.59
CA ILE A 42 -1.96 -2.62 14.53
C ILE A 42 -1.45 -3.62 15.58
N GLU A 43 -2.34 -4.40 16.19
CA GLU A 43 -1.97 -5.42 17.19
C GLU A 43 -1.02 -6.48 16.59
N GLU A 44 -1.31 -6.96 15.38
CA GLU A 44 -0.45 -7.90 14.67
C GLU A 44 0.91 -7.27 14.32
N THR A 45 0.94 -5.99 13.95
CA THR A 45 2.21 -5.30 13.67
C THR A 45 3.04 -5.14 14.94
N GLN A 46 2.43 -4.90 16.09
CA GLN A 46 3.13 -4.88 17.39
C GLN A 46 3.69 -6.24 17.78
N PHE A 47 2.92 -7.31 17.58
CA PHE A 47 3.39 -8.68 17.78
C PHE A 47 4.59 -8.99 16.87
N THR A 48 4.47 -8.65 15.58
CA THR A 48 5.52 -8.85 14.58
C THR A 48 6.80 -8.07 14.93
N LEU A 49 6.66 -6.84 15.44
CA LEU A 49 7.78 -6.02 15.92
C LEU A 49 8.55 -6.72 17.05
N ILE A 50 7.83 -7.22 18.06
CA ILE A 50 8.45 -7.92 19.19
C ILE A 50 9.13 -9.21 18.72
N LEU A 51 8.47 -9.98 17.86
CA LEU A 51 9.03 -11.21 17.30
C LEU A 51 10.30 -10.94 16.47
N SER A 52 10.32 -9.86 15.70
CA SER A 52 11.49 -9.42 14.92
C SER A 52 12.66 -9.04 15.82
N ALA A 53 12.40 -8.35 16.93
CA ALA A 53 13.41 -8.03 17.93
C ALA A 53 13.98 -9.30 18.60
N ILE A 54 13.13 -10.27 18.94
CA ILE A 54 13.54 -11.55 19.55
C ILE A 54 14.39 -12.37 18.55
N LEU A 55 13.96 -12.47 17.29
CA LEU A 55 14.70 -13.25 16.29
C LEU A 55 16.05 -12.60 15.97
N THR A 56 16.09 -11.27 15.89
CA THR A 56 17.34 -10.49 15.74
C THR A 56 18.27 -10.71 16.93
N ALA A 57 17.74 -10.66 18.16
CA ALA A 57 18.47 -10.95 19.39
C ALA A 57 19.09 -12.36 19.38
N LEU A 58 18.34 -13.36 18.92
CA LEU A 58 18.80 -14.74 18.81
C LEU A 58 19.96 -14.87 17.81
N VAL A 59 19.86 -14.23 16.64
CA VAL A 59 20.96 -14.23 15.66
C VAL A 59 22.20 -13.52 16.22
N CYS A 60 22.04 -12.35 16.85
CA CYS A 60 23.15 -11.66 17.51
C CYS A 60 23.85 -12.54 18.55
N TRP A 61 23.08 -13.29 19.33
CA TRP A 61 23.62 -14.20 20.34
C TRP A 61 24.42 -15.36 19.73
N LEU A 62 23.93 -15.93 18.63
CA LEU A 62 24.63 -17.01 17.90
C LEU A 62 26.01 -16.57 17.38
N PHE A 63 26.15 -15.31 16.97
CA PHE A 63 27.43 -14.77 16.46
C PHE A 63 28.38 -14.30 17.56
N LEU A 64 27.88 -13.66 18.62
CA LEU A 64 28.70 -13.08 19.68
C LEU A 64 29.09 -14.09 20.76
N GLY A 65 28.31 -15.16 20.97
CA GLY A 65 28.60 -16.22 21.92
C GLY A 65 28.49 -15.85 23.41
N ASN A 66 28.35 -14.56 23.73
CA ASN A 66 28.23 -14.04 25.09
C ASN A 66 26.93 -13.27 25.29
N TRP A 67 26.19 -13.62 26.35
CA TRP A 67 24.97 -12.93 26.75
C TRP A 67 25.21 -11.45 27.10
N SER A 68 26.34 -11.12 27.72
CA SER A 68 26.70 -9.73 28.08
C SER A 68 26.83 -8.84 26.83
N SER A 69 27.58 -9.30 25.82
CA SER A 69 27.74 -8.62 24.54
C SER A 69 26.43 -8.53 23.77
N THR A 70 25.64 -9.61 23.79
CA THR A 70 24.35 -9.65 23.10
C THR A 70 23.36 -8.65 23.72
N LEU A 71 23.28 -8.60 25.05
CA LEU A 71 22.38 -7.69 25.76
C LEU A 71 22.75 -6.22 25.50
N ASN A 72 24.04 -5.91 25.34
CA ASN A 72 24.48 -4.57 24.93
C ASN A 72 23.88 -4.16 23.56
N VAL A 73 23.98 -5.04 22.56
CA VAL A 73 23.39 -4.80 21.22
C VAL A 73 21.87 -4.73 21.30
N ILE A 74 21.21 -5.64 22.01
CA ILE A 74 19.74 -5.69 22.07
C ILE A 74 19.16 -4.44 22.72
N LEU A 75 19.82 -3.86 23.72
CA LEU A 75 19.40 -2.61 24.36
C LEU A 75 19.37 -1.41 23.40
N SER A 76 20.05 -1.48 22.26
CA SER A 76 19.97 -0.43 21.21
C SER A 76 18.61 -0.37 20.50
N ILE A 77 17.89 -1.51 20.44
CA ILE A 77 16.58 -1.60 19.79
C ILE A 77 15.54 -0.72 20.52
N PRO A 78 15.25 -0.93 21.83
CA PRO A 78 14.25 -0.13 22.51
C PRO A 78 14.67 1.33 22.67
N THR A 79 15.96 1.62 22.88
CA THR A 79 16.43 3.01 23.02
C THR A 79 16.22 3.80 21.73
N SER A 80 16.52 3.22 20.57
CA SER A 80 16.33 3.88 19.28
C SER A 80 14.85 3.97 18.89
N ILE A 81 14.07 2.91 19.10
CA ILE A 81 12.62 2.89 18.78
C ILE A 81 11.87 3.89 19.66
N ILE A 82 12.07 3.86 20.99
CA ILE A 82 11.40 4.79 21.92
C ILE A 82 11.85 6.22 21.64
N GLY A 83 13.14 6.45 21.39
CA GLY A 83 13.63 7.77 21.00
C GLY A 83 12.99 8.28 19.70
N THR A 84 12.67 7.39 18.76
CA THR A 84 11.99 7.76 17.51
C THR A 84 10.59 8.32 17.76
N PHE A 85 9.90 7.92 18.83
CA PHE A 85 8.62 8.53 19.20
C PHE A 85 8.72 10.02 19.54
N ILE A 86 9.89 10.48 20.02
CA ILE A 86 10.12 11.92 20.24
C ILE A 86 10.10 12.66 18.90
N ILE A 87 10.75 12.10 17.88
CA ILE A 87 10.78 12.68 16.53
C ILE A 87 9.37 12.67 15.91
N ILE A 88 8.65 11.56 16.03
CA ILE A 88 7.25 11.44 15.59
C ILE A 88 6.38 12.51 16.25
N TYR A 89 6.52 12.71 17.57
CA TYR A 89 5.77 13.71 18.33
C TYR A 89 6.04 15.14 17.85
N PHE A 90 7.31 15.56 17.76
CA PHE A 90 7.67 16.91 17.33
C PHE A 90 7.35 17.19 15.85
N MET A 91 7.33 16.16 15.02
CA MET A 91 6.90 16.28 13.62
C MET A 91 5.36 16.28 13.45
N GLY A 92 4.60 16.08 14.53
CA GLY A 92 3.14 15.99 14.48
C GLY A 92 2.64 14.75 13.73
N PHE A 93 3.44 13.69 13.67
CA PHE A 93 3.07 12.44 13.03
C PHE A 93 2.22 11.58 13.98
N THR A 94 1.47 10.67 13.40
CA THR A 94 0.66 9.69 14.14
C THR A 94 1.28 8.30 14.04
N LEU A 95 0.97 7.45 15.01
CA LEU A 95 1.22 6.02 14.87
C LEU A 95 0.19 5.43 13.92
N ASN A 96 0.63 5.15 12.70
CA ASN A 96 -0.13 4.52 11.63
C ASN A 96 0.67 3.40 10.98
N LEU A 97 0.05 2.70 10.03
CA LEU A 97 0.66 1.56 9.33
C LEU A 97 2.06 1.90 8.78
N PHE A 98 2.25 3.02 8.09
CA PHE A 98 3.55 3.40 7.51
C PHE A 98 4.63 3.65 8.57
N THR A 99 4.30 4.37 9.65
CA THR A 99 5.25 4.58 10.75
C THR A 99 5.61 3.28 11.48
N LEU A 100 4.66 2.36 11.64
CA LEU A 100 4.91 1.05 12.26
C LEU A 100 5.73 0.13 11.34
N LEU A 101 5.48 0.16 10.02
CA LEU A 101 6.32 -0.53 9.04
C LEU A 101 7.76 0.01 9.08
N ALA A 102 7.93 1.33 9.14
CA ALA A 102 9.25 1.95 9.29
C ALA A 102 9.97 1.45 10.55
N LEU A 103 9.30 1.41 11.70
CA LEU A 103 9.86 0.90 12.95
C LEU A 103 10.18 -0.60 12.88
N SER A 104 9.37 -1.38 12.15
CA SER A 104 9.59 -2.82 11.98
C SER A 104 10.87 -3.11 11.23
N LEU A 105 11.08 -2.39 10.13
CA LEU A 105 12.30 -2.54 9.34
C LEU A 105 13.50 -1.87 10.00
N ALA A 106 13.27 -0.86 10.86
CA ALA A 106 14.32 -0.24 11.64
C ALA A 106 15.02 -1.24 12.57
N ILE A 107 14.35 -2.28 13.08
CA ILE A 107 14.94 -3.24 14.03
C ILE A 107 16.24 -3.84 13.49
N GLY A 108 16.24 -4.32 12.25
CA GLY A 108 17.41 -4.94 11.63
C GLY A 108 18.55 -3.96 11.35
N ILE A 109 18.22 -2.68 11.15
CA ILE A 109 19.18 -1.61 10.82
C ILE A 109 19.76 -0.98 12.09
N VAL A 110 18.94 -0.83 13.13
CA VAL A 110 19.30 -0.19 14.40
C VAL A 110 20.36 -0.99 15.16
N VAL A 111 20.34 -2.32 15.05
CA VAL A 111 21.36 -3.16 15.69
C VAL A 111 22.69 -3.12 14.94
N ASP A 112 22.69 -2.75 13.67
CA ASP A 112 23.82 -2.97 12.76
C ASP A 112 25.04 -2.12 13.15
N ASP A 113 24.87 -0.81 13.40
CA ASP A 113 25.97 0.06 13.87
C ASP A 113 26.52 -0.40 15.23
N ASN A 114 25.63 -0.85 16.12
CA ASN A 114 25.99 -1.38 17.43
C ASN A 114 26.80 -2.68 17.34
N ILE A 115 26.38 -3.61 16.48
CA ILE A 115 27.09 -4.86 16.19
C ILE A 115 28.50 -4.55 15.68
N MET A 116 28.60 -3.67 14.69
CA MET A 116 29.87 -3.35 14.05
C MET A 116 30.88 -2.75 15.04
N ILE A 117 30.45 -1.80 15.88
CA ILE A 117 31.32 -1.18 16.89
C ILE A 117 31.69 -2.21 17.96
N LEU A 118 30.73 -3.00 18.44
CA LEU A 118 30.98 -3.98 19.49
C LEU A 118 31.93 -5.10 19.04
N GLU A 119 31.77 -5.63 17.83
CA GLU A 119 32.66 -6.68 17.28
C GLU A 119 34.10 -6.17 17.18
N ASN A 120 34.30 -4.91 16.81
CA ASN A 120 35.65 -4.34 16.78
C ASN A 120 36.22 -4.07 18.17
N ILE A 121 35.39 -3.68 19.13
CA ILE A 121 35.80 -3.58 20.53
C ILE A 121 36.24 -4.96 21.06
N ILE A 122 35.47 -6.01 20.76
CA ILE A 122 35.80 -7.40 21.13
C ILE A 122 37.13 -7.81 20.50
N ARG A 123 37.35 -7.51 19.21
CA ARG A 123 38.63 -7.77 18.54
C ARG A 123 39.81 -7.10 19.25
N HIS A 124 39.69 -5.82 19.62
CA HIS A 124 40.74 -5.10 20.36
C HIS A 124 40.96 -5.67 21.77
N PHE A 125 39.91 -6.20 22.40
CA PHE A 125 39.98 -6.88 23.68
C PHE A 125 40.70 -8.24 23.57
N GLU A 126 40.40 -9.04 22.53
CA GLU A 126 41.07 -10.31 22.23
C GLU A 126 42.55 -10.13 21.85
N MET A 127 42.94 -8.95 21.35
CA MET A 127 44.33 -8.56 21.15
C MET A 127 45.09 -8.27 22.47
N GLY A 128 44.46 -8.46 23.63
CA GLY A 128 45.06 -8.32 24.96
C GLY A 128 44.95 -6.92 25.58
N LYS A 129 44.13 -6.02 25.01
CA LYS A 129 43.91 -4.69 25.60
C LYS A 129 42.94 -4.77 26.78
N ASP A 130 43.14 -3.89 27.77
CA ASP A 130 42.17 -3.69 28.86
C ASP A 130 40.80 -3.21 28.34
N ARG A 131 39.71 -3.52 29.06
CA ARG A 131 38.31 -3.27 28.65
C ARG A 131 38.07 -1.82 28.23
N VAL A 132 38.61 -0.86 28.98
CA VAL A 132 38.44 0.58 28.71
C VAL A 132 39.23 1.01 27.47
N LYS A 133 40.47 0.52 27.33
CA LYS A 133 41.30 0.79 26.15
C LYS A 133 40.73 0.14 24.90
N ALA A 134 40.27 -1.10 24.99
CA ALA A 134 39.62 -1.83 23.91
C ALA A 134 38.35 -1.11 23.44
N ALA A 135 37.50 -0.66 24.38
CA ALA A 135 36.30 0.12 24.06
C ALA A 135 36.63 1.43 23.35
N ARG A 136 37.63 2.18 23.85
CA ARG A 136 38.03 3.47 23.26
C ARG A 136 38.64 3.31 21.87
N ASP A 137 39.62 2.41 21.72
CA ASP A 137 40.34 2.23 20.46
C ASP A 137 39.46 1.55 19.41
N GLY A 138 38.69 0.54 19.83
CA GLY A 138 37.76 -0.19 18.97
C GLY A 138 36.64 0.71 18.44
N ALA A 139 36.06 1.56 19.29
CA ALA A 139 35.06 2.53 18.84
C ALA A 139 35.67 3.56 17.89
N ARG A 140 36.77 4.23 18.27
CA ARG A 140 37.40 5.29 17.46
C ARG A 140 37.80 4.84 16.06
N GLN A 141 38.23 3.59 15.91
CA GLN A 141 38.58 3.05 14.59
C GLN A 141 37.39 2.98 13.63
N ILE A 142 36.18 2.76 14.14
CA ILE A 142 34.99 2.50 13.33
C ILE A 142 34.00 3.67 13.29
N THR A 143 34.01 4.58 14.27
CA THR A 143 33.04 5.68 14.37
C THR A 143 32.87 6.45 13.06
N PHE A 144 33.96 6.78 12.36
CA PHE A 144 33.87 7.51 11.09
C PHE A 144 33.13 6.71 10.01
N ALA A 145 33.46 5.44 9.86
CA ALA A 145 32.81 4.54 8.91
C ALA A 145 31.33 4.32 9.26
N ALA A 146 31.01 4.20 10.55
CA ALA A 146 29.64 4.09 11.05
C ALA A 146 28.81 5.31 10.69
N VAL A 147 29.27 6.51 11.11
CA VAL A 147 28.58 7.78 10.85
C VAL A 147 28.31 7.96 9.36
N ALA A 148 29.31 7.68 8.53
CA ALA A 148 29.17 7.88 7.11
C ALA A 148 28.22 6.87 6.46
N ALA A 149 28.23 5.60 6.90
CA ALA A 149 27.25 4.61 6.47
C ALA A 149 25.82 5.01 6.86
N SER A 150 25.59 5.46 8.09
CA SER A 150 24.26 5.87 8.56
C SER A 150 23.77 7.14 7.86
N VAL A 151 24.64 8.14 7.65
CA VAL A 151 24.31 9.33 6.84
C VAL A 151 23.96 8.93 5.41
N ALA A 152 24.70 7.99 4.81
CA ALA A 152 24.38 7.50 3.49
C ALA A 152 23.01 6.79 3.44
N ILE A 153 22.62 6.05 4.49
CA ILE A 153 21.27 5.46 4.60
C ILE A 153 20.21 6.57 4.65
N VAL A 154 20.36 7.54 5.55
CA VAL A 154 19.43 8.68 5.68
C VAL A 154 19.30 9.46 4.36
N ALA A 155 20.41 9.64 3.64
CA ALA A 155 20.43 10.42 2.42
C ALA A 155 19.60 9.80 1.26
N ILE A 156 19.36 8.48 1.27
CA ILE A 156 18.48 7.83 0.28
C ILE A 156 17.01 8.19 0.48
N PHE A 157 16.61 8.52 1.71
CA PHE A 157 15.25 8.94 2.03
C PHE A 157 15.01 10.43 1.81
N LEU A 158 16.06 11.23 1.56
CA LEU A 158 15.92 12.67 1.33
C LEU A 158 15.05 12.97 0.08
N PRO A 159 15.26 12.32 -1.09
CA PRO A 159 14.38 12.49 -2.25
C PRO A 159 12.93 12.08 -2.01
N VAL A 160 12.73 11.04 -1.20
CA VAL A 160 11.41 10.52 -0.83
C VAL A 160 10.60 11.59 -0.08
N ALA A 161 11.27 12.46 0.68
CA ALA A 161 10.64 13.57 1.39
C ALA A 161 10.05 14.65 0.47
N PHE A 162 10.49 14.71 -0.79
CA PHE A 162 10.01 15.66 -1.80
C PHE A 162 9.00 15.05 -2.77
N MET A 163 8.55 13.82 -2.54
CA MET A 163 7.50 13.22 -3.35
C MET A 163 6.19 13.98 -3.16
N GLU A 164 5.55 14.32 -4.27
CA GLU A 164 4.24 14.98 -4.28
C GLU A 164 3.09 13.97 -4.09
N GLY A 165 1.87 14.49 -3.98
CA GLY A 165 0.66 13.69 -3.90
C GLY A 165 0.37 13.09 -2.52
N VAL A 166 -0.69 12.29 -2.44
CA VAL A 166 -1.14 11.63 -1.20
C VAL A 166 -0.09 10.65 -0.70
N ILE A 167 0.55 9.94 -1.63
CA ILE A 167 1.54 8.90 -1.36
C ILE A 167 2.81 9.52 -0.78
N GLY A 168 3.28 10.64 -1.34
CA GLY A 168 4.44 11.36 -0.83
C GLY A 168 4.32 11.71 0.66
N LYS A 169 3.11 12.00 1.15
CA LYS A 169 2.88 12.25 2.60
C LYS A 169 3.10 11.02 3.46
N PHE A 170 2.64 9.85 3.03
CA PHE A 170 2.86 8.59 3.77
C PHE A 170 4.33 8.17 3.73
N PHE A 171 4.97 8.36 2.57
CA PHE A 171 6.40 8.09 2.38
C PHE A 171 7.30 9.05 3.16
N PHE A 172 6.91 10.31 3.30
CA PHE A 172 7.60 11.28 4.14
C PHE A 172 7.61 10.82 5.60
N GLN A 173 6.45 10.39 6.13
CA GLN A 173 6.37 9.84 7.49
C GLN A 173 7.23 8.59 7.65
N PHE A 174 7.14 7.64 6.71
CA PHE A 174 7.98 6.44 6.70
C PHE A 174 9.48 6.79 6.72
N GLY A 175 9.92 7.64 5.80
CA GLY A 175 11.33 8.00 5.61
C GLY A 175 11.90 8.78 6.78
N VAL A 176 11.15 9.71 7.36
CA VAL A 176 11.57 10.49 8.54
C VAL A 176 11.60 9.60 9.79
N THR A 177 10.59 8.75 10.00
CA THR A 177 10.58 7.80 11.12
C THR A 177 11.79 6.87 11.05
N LEU A 178 12.06 6.29 9.88
CA LEU A 178 13.21 5.41 9.71
C LEU A 178 14.55 6.15 9.85
N SER A 179 14.68 7.34 9.24
CA SER A 179 15.89 8.17 9.36
C SER A 179 16.16 8.58 10.80
N GLY A 180 15.10 8.91 11.55
CA GLY A 180 15.17 9.19 12.98
C GLY A 180 15.66 8.00 13.79
N ALA A 181 15.12 6.81 13.53
CA ALA A 181 15.56 5.58 14.18
C ALA A 181 17.03 5.25 13.90
N VAL A 182 17.48 5.41 12.66
CA VAL A 182 18.89 5.20 12.25
C VAL A 182 19.81 6.24 12.89
N ALA A 183 19.42 7.51 12.92
CA ALA A 183 20.23 8.57 13.54
C ALA A 183 20.39 8.37 15.06
N LEU A 184 19.32 7.96 15.74
CA LEU A 184 19.35 7.65 17.17
C LEU A 184 20.15 6.36 17.46
N SER A 185 20.04 5.36 16.58
CA SER A 185 20.86 4.15 16.65
C SER A 185 22.35 4.45 16.52
N LEU A 186 22.74 5.32 15.58
CA LEU A 186 24.13 5.77 15.45
C LEU A 186 24.61 6.48 16.72
N LEU A 187 23.77 7.33 17.32
CA LEU A 187 24.10 8.00 18.58
C LEU A 187 24.32 6.97 19.70
N ASP A 188 23.43 5.98 19.85
CA ASP A 188 23.58 4.87 20.81
C ASP A 188 24.87 4.08 20.55
N ALA A 189 25.15 3.76 19.30
CA ALA A 189 26.30 2.96 18.88
C ALA A 189 27.64 3.64 19.15
N VAL A 190 27.73 4.97 18.99
CA VAL A 190 28.97 5.72 19.21
C VAL A 190 29.17 6.09 20.68
N THR A 191 28.10 6.18 21.48
CA THR A 191 28.16 6.67 22.86
C THR A 191 27.92 5.58 23.90
N LEU A 192 26.73 5.01 23.92
CA LEU A 192 26.26 4.09 24.95
C LEU A 192 26.86 2.70 24.79
N THR A 193 27.04 2.22 23.55
CA THR A 193 27.61 0.88 23.30
C THR A 193 29.05 0.73 23.80
N PRO A 194 29.99 1.66 23.51
CA PRO A 194 31.34 1.63 24.08
C PRO A 194 31.34 1.78 25.60
N MET A 195 30.47 2.63 26.16
CA MET A 195 30.31 2.79 27.60
C MET A 195 29.89 1.47 28.26
N ARG A 196 28.80 0.84 27.78
CA ARG A 196 28.32 -0.45 28.28
C ARG A 196 29.39 -1.53 28.13
N ALA A 197 30.05 -1.61 26.97
CA ALA A 197 31.10 -2.59 26.72
C ALA A 197 32.28 -2.44 27.69
N SER A 198 32.70 -1.21 28.01
CA SER A 198 33.80 -0.96 28.95
C SER A 198 33.54 -1.51 30.36
N LEU A 199 32.25 -1.64 30.75
CA LEU A 199 31.83 -2.19 32.04
C LEU A 199 31.59 -3.70 31.99
N THR A 200 31.03 -4.20 30.89
CA THR A 200 30.46 -5.55 30.82
C THR A 200 31.29 -6.57 30.03
N LEU A 201 32.36 -6.16 29.32
CA LEU A 201 33.29 -7.07 28.65
C LEU A 201 33.95 -7.99 29.65
N VAL A 202 33.85 -9.31 29.49
CA VAL A 202 34.54 -10.29 30.34
C VAL A 202 35.20 -11.33 29.43
N HIS A 203 36.42 -11.76 29.76
CA HIS A 203 37.07 -12.89 29.08
C HIS A 203 36.23 -14.16 29.29
N GLN A 204 35.82 -14.82 28.20
CA GLN A 204 35.03 -16.05 28.27
C GLN A 204 35.94 -17.27 28.27
N GLU A 205 35.77 -18.16 29.27
CA GLU A 205 36.48 -19.44 29.34
C GLU A 205 35.69 -20.62 28.72
N ARG A 206 34.36 -20.50 28.52
CA ARG A 206 33.53 -21.59 27.97
C ARG A 206 32.43 -21.11 27.02
N GLU A 207 32.54 -21.49 25.75
CA GLU A 207 31.50 -21.30 24.73
C GLU A 207 30.43 -22.41 24.76
N PRO A 208 29.13 -22.07 24.60
CA PRO A 208 28.05 -23.03 24.38
C PRO A 208 28.29 -23.92 23.14
N ARG A 209 27.79 -25.16 23.15
CA ARG A 209 27.97 -26.12 22.03
C ARG A 209 27.44 -25.59 20.69
N LEU A 210 26.28 -24.90 20.72
CA LEU A 210 25.65 -24.32 19.54
C LEU A 210 26.50 -23.19 18.93
N VAL A 211 27.00 -22.27 19.78
CA VAL A 211 27.89 -21.17 19.38
C VAL A 211 29.18 -21.72 18.76
N ARG A 212 29.76 -22.76 19.36
CA ARG A 212 30.97 -23.41 18.82
C ARG A 212 30.73 -24.04 17.44
N ALA A 213 29.56 -24.63 17.22
CA ALA A 213 29.18 -25.17 15.91
C ALA A 213 29.08 -24.05 14.87
N VAL A 214 28.41 -22.95 15.20
CA VAL A 214 28.31 -21.75 14.34
C VAL A 214 29.69 -21.19 14.03
N ARG A 215 30.57 -21.06 15.02
CA ARG A 215 31.95 -20.59 14.84
C ARG A 215 32.73 -21.47 13.85
N LYS A 216 32.67 -22.80 13.99
CA LYS A 216 33.30 -23.74 13.03
C LYS A 216 32.74 -23.59 11.62
N THR A 217 31.43 -23.39 11.47
CA THR A 217 30.84 -23.15 10.15
C THR A 217 31.31 -21.83 9.55
N LEU A 218 31.44 -20.77 10.35
CA LEU A 218 31.96 -19.47 9.90
C LEU A 218 33.44 -19.56 9.50
N GLU A 219 34.26 -20.32 10.23
CA GLU A 219 35.65 -20.59 9.85
C GLU A 219 35.72 -21.33 8.51
N ALA A 220 34.86 -22.34 8.30
CA ALA A 220 34.76 -23.04 7.01
C ALA A 220 34.35 -22.08 5.87
N ILE A 221 33.34 -21.24 6.09
CA ILE A 221 32.91 -20.21 5.14
C ILE A 221 34.04 -19.21 4.85
N SER A 222 34.79 -18.81 5.87
CA SER A 222 35.93 -17.90 5.74
C SER A 222 37.04 -18.49 4.87
N THR A 223 37.41 -19.76 5.09
CA THR A 223 38.41 -20.41 4.22
C THR A 223 37.93 -20.59 2.78
N LEU A 224 36.62 -20.84 2.57
CA LEU A 224 36.03 -20.92 1.23
C LEU A 224 36.04 -19.55 0.55
N TYR A 225 35.60 -18.52 1.26
CA TYR A 225 35.58 -17.13 0.80
C TYR A 225 36.99 -16.67 0.41
N GLN A 226 38.01 -16.95 1.21
CA GLN A 226 39.41 -16.63 0.89
C GLN A 226 39.82 -17.21 -0.48
N ARG A 227 39.51 -18.49 -0.74
CA ARG A 227 39.84 -19.15 -2.02
C ARG A 227 39.09 -18.52 -3.20
N ILE A 228 37.81 -18.18 -3.00
CA ILE A 228 37.00 -17.52 -4.03
C ILE A 228 37.56 -16.13 -4.32
N LEU A 229 37.84 -15.34 -3.28
CA LEU A 229 38.34 -13.97 -3.40
C LEU A 229 39.70 -13.92 -4.12
N VAL A 230 40.60 -14.85 -3.83
CA VAL A 230 41.89 -14.95 -4.56
C VAL A 230 41.66 -15.18 -6.07
N ARG A 231 40.73 -16.07 -6.46
CA ARG A 231 40.41 -16.29 -7.89
C ARG A 231 39.77 -15.07 -8.54
N VAL A 232 38.87 -14.42 -7.82
CA VAL A 232 38.16 -13.22 -8.27
C VAL A 232 39.14 -12.07 -8.53
N LEU A 233 40.09 -11.85 -7.62
CA LEU A 233 41.12 -10.82 -7.78
C LEU A 233 42.15 -11.16 -8.88
N ASN A 234 42.30 -12.43 -9.26
CA ASN A 234 43.10 -12.83 -10.42
C ASN A 234 42.37 -12.61 -11.75
N HIS A 235 41.04 -12.69 -11.78
CA HIS A 235 40.22 -12.54 -12.99
C HIS A 235 39.07 -11.53 -12.80
N PRO A 236 39.36 -10.26 -12.45
CA PRO A 236 38.33 -9.29 -12.06
C PRO A 236 37.36 -8.95 -13.21
N TYR A 237 37.84 -8.91 -14.46
CA TYR A 237 36.99 -8.66 -15.64
C TYR A 237 35.95 -9.76 -15.87
N LEU A 238 36.31 -11.03 -15.62
CA LEU A 238 35.38 -12.15 -15.76
C LEU A 238 34.28 -12.08 -14.69
N THR A 239 34.63 -11.71 -13.46
CA THR A 239 33.66 -11.51 -12.38
C THR A 239 32.69 -10.39 -12.69
N VAL A 240 33.17 -9.26 -13.23
CA VAL A 240 32.30 -8.14 -13.64
C VAL A 240 31.40 -8.53 -14.81
N LEU A 241 31.91 -9.29 -15.79
CA LEU A 241 31.10 -9.77 -16.91
C LEU A 241 30.01 -10.75 -16.43
N ALA A 242 30.36 -11.72 -15.59
CA ALA A 242 29.41 -12.67 -15.03
C ALA A 242 28.33 -11.96 -14.18
N SER A 243 28.73 -10.94 -13.42
CA SER A 243 27.79 -10.17 -12.61
C SER A 243 26.87 -9.30 -13.46
N ALA A 244 27.35 -8.74 -14.58
CA ALA A 244 26.51 -8.06 -15.56
C ALA A 244 25.48 -9.01 -16.17
N VAL A 245 25.86 -10.25 -16.52
CA VAL A 245 24.93 -11.26 -17.04
C VAL A 245 23.83 -11.60 -16.02
N VAL A 246 24.21 -11.80 -14.74
CA VAL A 246 23.23 -12.07 -13.66
C VAL A 246 22.26 -10.90 -13.52
N PHE A 247 22.76 -9.67 -13.57
CA PHE A 247 21.91 -8.47 -13.50
C PHE A 247 20.96 -8.38 -14.71
N THR A 248 21.44 -8.57 -15.94
CA THR A 248 20.60 -8.56 -17.14
C THR A 248 19.55 -9.67 -17.13
N LEU A 249 19.90 -10.87 -16.67
CA LEU A 249 18.95 -11.96 -16.51
C LEU A 249 17.87 -11.62 -15.47
N SER A 250 18.25 -10.99 -14.37
CA SER A 250 17.29 -10.53 -13.35
C SER A 250 16.34 -9.44 -13.86
N LEU A 251 16.78 -8.57 -14.77
CA LEU A 251 15.91 -7.56 -15.40
C LEU A 251 14.83 -8.20 -16.28
N SER A 252 15.07 -9.40 -16.82
CA SER A 252 14.07 -10.12 -17.60
C SER A 252 12.87 -10.56 -16.73
N ILE A 253 13.08 -10.72 -15.43
CA ILE A 253 12.02 -11.05 -14.46
C ILE A 253 10.97 -9.92 -14.37
N LEU A 254 11.36 -8.66 -14.63
CA LEU A 254 10.43 -7.52 -14.65
C LEU A 254 9.37 -7.59 -15.76
N LEU A 255 9.57 -8.45 -16.76
CA LEU A 255 8.60 -8.71 -17.81
C LEU A 255 7.51 -9.69 -17.36
N VAL A 256 7.74 -10.45 -16.30
CA VAL A 256 6.85 -11.52 -15.82
C VAL A 256 6.18 -11.14 -14.49
N ILE A 257 6.84 -10.33 -13.65
CA ILE A 257 6.25 -9.88 -12.38
C ILE A 257 5.10 -8.90 -12.64
N ASN A 258 3.94 -9.20 -12.04
CA ASN A 258 2.77 -8.32 -12.03
C ASN A 258 3.07 -7.00 -11.33
N ARG A 259 2.56 -5.90 -11.89
CA ARG A 259 2.70 -4.56 -11.32
C ARG A 259 1.33 -4.04 -10.93
N GLU A 260 1.19 -3.69 -9.65
CA GLU A 260 -0.06 -3.19 -9.09
C GLU A 260 0.21 -2.11 -8.05
N PHE A 261 -0.80 -1.31 -7.72
CA PHE A 261 -0.63 -0.21 -6.79
C PHE A 261 -0.46 -0.72 -5.35
N VAL A 262 -1.50 -1.37 -4.85
CA VAL A 262 -1.59 -1.92 -3.50
C VAL A 262 -2.08 -3.36 -3.67
N PRO A 263 -1.43 -4.35 -3.03
CA PRO A 263 -1.88 -5.72 -3.11
C PRO A 263 -3.25 -5.88 -2.45
N PRO A 264 -4.13 -6.72 -3.02
CA PRO A 264 -5.40 -7.05 -2.40
C PRO A 264 -5.19 -7.63 -1.00
N GLN A 265 -5.90 -7.10 -0.01
CA GLN A 265 -5.87 -7.57 1.37
C GLN A 265 -7.17 -8.28 1.72
N ASP A 266 -7.06 -9.33 2.52
CA ASP A 266 -8.23 -9.96 3.09
C ASP A 266 -8.63 -9.21 4.37
N GLN A 267 -9.63 -8.34 4.26
CA GLN A 267 -10.17 -7.58 5.40
C GLN A 267 -11.29 -8.34 6.11
N SER A 268 -11.62 -9.55 5.65
CA SER A 268 -12.82 -10.30 6.08
C SER A 268 -14.11 -9.49 5.92
N GLN A 269 -14.15 -8.61 4.92
CA GLN A 269 -15.31 -7.80 4.58
C GLN A 269 -15.25 -7.37 3.12
N PHE A 270 -16.40 -7.37 2.46
CA PHE A 270 -16.51 -6.87 1.09
C PHE A 270 -17.93 -6.35 0.85
N GLY A 271 -18.10 -5.60 -0.23
CA GLY A 271 -19.39 -5.08 -0.65
C GLY A 271 -19.92 -5.80 -1.88
N VAL A 272 -21.24 -5.89 -1.98
CA VAL A 272 -21.94 -6.31 -3.21
C VAL A 272 -22.89 -5.20 -3.59
N ARG A 273 -22.75 -4.65 -4.79
CA ARG A 273 -23.79 -3.81 -5.39
C ARG A 273 -24.51 -4.66 -6.41
N PHE A 274 -25.83 -4.73 -6.35
CA PHE A 274 -26.61 -5.41 -7.38
C PHE A 274 -27.65 -4.46 -7.97
N GLU A 275 -28.02 -4.73 -9.20
CA GLU A 275 -28.90 -3.90 -9.99
C GLU A 275 -29.93 -4.78 -10.71
N THR A 276 -31.18 -4.35 -10.67
CA THR A 276 -32.31 -4.90 -11.43
C THR A 276 -32.57 -4.02 -12.66
N PRO A 277 -33.34 -4.52 -13.65
CA PRO A 277 -33.68 -3.76 -14.84
C PRO A 277 -34.24 -2.37 -14.53
N MET A 278 -34.00 -1.44 -15.44
CA MET A 278 -34.52 -0.08 -15.32
C MET A 278 -36.06 -0.10 -15.23
N GLY A 279 -36.61 0.68 -14.31
CA GLY A 279 -38.05 0.70 -14.03
C GLY A 279 -38.53 -0.34 -13.01
N SER A 280 -37.66 -1.22 -12.50
CA SER A 280 -38.00 -2.11 -11.39
C SER A 280 -38.41 -1.33 -10.14
N SER A 281 -39.45 -1.82 -9.45
CA SER A 281 -39.89 -1.27 -8.17
C SER A 281 -38.94 -1.66 -7.05
N ILE A 282 -38.90 -0.88 -5.97
CA ILE A 282 -38.09 -1.20 -4.79
C ILE A 282 -38.45 -2.56 -4.18
N HIS A 283 -39.73 -2.96 -4.25
CA HIS A 283 -40.19 -4.27 -3.77
C HIS A 283 -39.67 -5.41 -4.64
N HIS A 284 -39.61 -5.23 -5.97
CA HIS A 284 -39.03 -6.23 -6.86
C HIS A 284 -37.52 -6.39 -6.60
N THR A 285 -36.82 -5.27 -6.39
CA THR A 285 -35.41 -5.28 -6.03
C THR A 285 -35.17 -5.97 -4.69
N ASP A 286 -36.04 -5.76 -3.70
CA ASP A 286 -35.98 -6.44 -2.40
C ASP A 286 -36.20 -7.95 -2.53
N GLU A 287 -37.24 -8.38 -3.26
CA GLU A 287 -37.52 -9.80 -3.52
C GLU A 287 -36.32 -10.52 -4.16
N LYS A 288 -35.69 -9.85 -5.13
CA LYS A 288 -34.47 -10.36 -5.78
C LYS A 288 -33.28 -10.40 -4.82
N GLY A 289 -33.12 -9.37 -3.98
CA GLY A 289 -32.11 -9.32 -2.92
C GLY A 289 -32.24 -10.47 -1.91
N GLN A 290 -33.46 -10.84 -1.51
CA GLN A 290 -33.71 -11.94 -0.58
C GLN A 290 -33.14 -13.29 -1.07
N ASN A 291 -32.96 -13.49 -2.38
CA ASN A 291 -32.29 -14.68 -2.91
C ASN A 291 -30.79 -14.70 -2.57
N ILE A 292 -30.13 -13.53 -2.60
CA ILE A 292 -28.74 -13.38 -2.14
C ILE A 292 -28.67 -13.67 -0.64
N GLU A 293 -29.64 -13.17 0.14
CA GLU A 293 -29.68 -13.37 1.59
C GLU A 293 -29.84 -14.85 1.98
N LYS A 294 -30.66 -15.61 1.24
CA LYS A 294 -30.77 -17.07 1.43
C LYS A 294 -29.44 -17.77 1.23
N PHE A 295 -28.69 -17.37 0.19
CA PHE A 295 -27.36 -17.92 -0.06
C PHE A 295 -26.39 -17.54 1.06
N LEU A 296 -26.29 -16.27 1.44
CA LEU A 296 -25.38 -15.79 2.49
C LEU A 296 -25.68 -16.42 3.85
N ASN A 297 -26.96 -16.60 4.22
CA ASN A 297 -27.36 -17.27 5.45
C ASN A 297 -27.00 -18.77 5.48
N GLY A 298 -26.88 -19.41 4.32
CA GLY A 298 -26.50 -20.83 4.22
C GLY A 298 -25.00 -21.10 4.36
N ARG A 299 -24.17 -20.06 4.44
CA ARG A 299 -22.71 -20.15 4.45
C ARG A 299 -22.14 -19.98 5.85
N SER A 300 -21.31 -20.92 6.28
CA SER A 300 -20.68 -20.90 7.61
C SER A 300 -19.56 -19.86 7.70
N GLU A 301 -19.06 -19.37 6.56
CA GLU A 301 -18.00 -18.38 6.45
C GLU A 301 -18.49 -16.95 6.76
N VAL A 302 -19.80 -16.69 6.63
CA VAL A 302 -20.42 -15.38 6.83
C VAL A 302 -20.77 -15.18 8.30
N THR A 303 -20.37 -14.04 8.88
CA THR A 303 -20.72 -13.68 10.27
C THR A 303 -21.98 -12.83 10.32
N SER A 304 -22.07 -11.82 9.46
CA SER A 304 -23.23 -10.93 9.34
C SER A 304 -23.26 -10.27 7.97
N PHE A 305 -24.42 -9.76 7.58
CA PHE A 305 -24.54 -8.86 6.44
C PHE A 305 -25.59 -7.78 6.70
N LEU A 306 -25.42 -6.63 6.04
CA LEU A 306 -26.39 -5.54 6.02
C LEU A 306 -26.86 -5.35 4.58
N SER A 307 -28.17 -5.46 4.37
CA SER A 307 -28.85 -5.17 3.10
C SER A 307 -29.41 -3.75 3.11
N ILE A 308 -29.15 -2.98 2.06
CA ILE A 308 -29.75 -1.67 1.81
C ILE A 308 -30.31 -1.66 0.40
N VAL A 309 -31.64 -1.74 0.28
CA VAL A 309 -32.36 -1.66 -0.99
C VAL A 309 -32.82 -0.23 -1.24
N GLY A 310 -32.66 0.27 -2.47
CA GLY A 310 -32.94 1.67 -2.82
C GLY A 310 -31.70 2.57 -2.93
N GLY A 311 -30.49 1.97 -2.86
CA GLY A 311 -29.20 2.64 -2.83
C GLY A 311 -28.86 3.28 -1.47
N PHE A 312 -27.56 3.54 -1.24
CA PHE A 312 -27.07 4.08 0.05
C PHE A 312 -27.59 5.50 0.37
N GLY A 313 -27.91 6.30 -0.66
CA GLY A 313 -28.42 7.67 -0.52
C GLY A 313 -29.94 7.80 -0.71
N GLY A 314 -30.64 6.70 -1.01
CA GLY A 314 -32.04 6.71 -1.43
C GLY A 314 -32.25 7.19 -2.88
N GLY A 315 -33.33 6.73 -3.51
CA GLY A 315 -33.75 7.15 -4.85
C GLY A 315 -33.36 6.20 -5.99
N GLU A 316 -32.52 5.20 -5.75
CA GLU A 316 -32.16 4.17 -6.73
C GLU A 316 -33.01 2.91 -6.51
N ALA A 317 -34.29 2.94 -6.89
CA ALA A 317 -35.24 1.84 -6.63
C ALA A 317 -34.81 0.48 -7.22
N ASN A 318 -34.02 0.49 -8.29
CA ASN A 318 -33.50 -0.70 -8.97
C ASN A 318 -32.10 -1.14 -8.48
N THR A 319 -31.58 -0.55 -7.40
CA THR A 319 -30.24 -0.87 -6.89
C THR A 319 -30.32 -1.30 -5.43
N GLY A 320 -29.51 -2.28 -5.06
CA GLY A 320 -29.26 -2.64 -3.68
C GLY A 320 -27.78 -2.83 -3.37
N VAL A 321 -27.42 -2.67 -2.10
CA VAL A 321 -26.06 -2.81 -1.61
C VAL A 321 -26.05 -3.74 -0.39
N TYR A 322 -25.20 -4.75 -0.43
CA TYR A 322 -24.86 -5.59 0.70
C TYR A 322 -23.48 -5.23 1.24
N PHE A 323 -23.38 -5.10 2.57
CA PHE A 323 -22.10 -5.13 3.28
C PHE A 323 -21.99 -6.49 3.94
N VAL A 324 -21.04 -7.31 3.49
CA VAL A 324 -20.87 -8.69 3.97
C VAL A 324 -19.64 -8.74 4.87
N SER A 325 -19.83 -9.25 6.09
CA SER A 325 -18.77 -9.49 7.08
C SER A 325 -18.49 -10.98 7.18
N LEU A 326 -17.25 -11.39 6.93
CA LEU A 326 -16.79 -12.77 7.03
C LEU A 326 -16.19 -13.05 8.40
N LYS A 327 -16.10 -14.35 8.73
CA LYS A 327 -15.24 -14.80 9.83
C LYS A 327 -13.78 -14.47 9.53
N GLY A 328 -12.99 -14.35 10.60
CA GLY A 328 -11.55 -14.07 10.49
C GLY A 328 -10.86 -15.12 9.63
N LYS A 329 -9.79 -14.71 8.92
CA LYS A 329 -9.04 -15.59 7.98
C LYS A 329 -8.63 -16.93 8.58
N SER A 330 -8.29 -16.97 9.87
CA SER A 330 -7.89 -18.19 10.59
C SER A 330 -9.05 -19.15 10.93
N GLU A 331 -10.30 -18.72 10.78
CA GLU A 331 -11.51 -19.46 11.15
C GLU A 331 -12.28 -20.01 9.94
N ARG A 332 -11.72 -19.88 8.73
CA ARG A 332 -12.34 -20.31 7.47
C ARG A 332 -11.34 -20.97 6.54
N ASP A 333 -11.86 -21.88 5.71
CA ASP A 333 -11.04 -22.66 4.78
C ASP A 333 -10.73 -21.90 3.48
N ILE A 334 -11.64 -21.02 3.03
CA ILE A 334 -11.52 -20.26 1.78
C ILE A 334 -11.18 -18.78 2.02
N GLY A 335 -10.43 -18.20 1.09
CA GLY A 335 -10.05 -16.77 1.08
C GLY A 335 -11.24 -15.83 0.82
N GLN A 336 -11.11 -14.54 1.15
CA GLN A 336 -12.15 -13.56 0.82
C GLN A 336 -12.42 -13.49 -0.68
N TYR A 337 -11.36 -13.44 -1.50
CA TYR A 337 -11.46 -13.36 -2.96
C TYR A 337 -12.07 -14.63 -3.58
N GLU A 338 -11.66 -15.80 -3.09
CA GLU A 338 -12.26 -17.08 -3.51
C GLU A 338 -13.75 -17.14 -3.15
N PHE A 339 -14.13 -16.66 -1.97
CA PHE A 339 -15.54 -16.56 -1.60
C PHE A 339 -16.31 -15.55 -2.45
N MET A 340 -15.68 -14.41 -2.80
CA MET A 340 -16.27 -13.44 -3.72
C MET A 340 -16.54 -14.08 -5.10
N ASP A 341 -15.64 -14.92 -5.61
CA ASP A 341 -15.87 -15.62 -6.88
C ASP A 341 -16.99 -16.65 -6.82
N VAL A 342 -17.09 -17.38 -5.72
CA VAL A 342 -18.21 -18.29 -5.46
C VAL A 342 -19.53 -17.51 -5.44
N LEU A 343 -19.59 -16.41 -4.70
CA LEU A 343 -20.78 -15.57 -4.60
C LEU A 343 -21.13 -14.91 -5.94
N ARG A 344 -20.13 -14.46 -6.71
CA ARG A 344 -20.33 -13.87 -8.04
C ARG A 344 -20.99 -14.86 -9.00
N LYS A 345 -20.53 -16.12 -9.01
CA LYS A 345 -21.13 -17.18 -9.84
C LYS A 345 -22.59 -17.44 -9.46
N GLU A 346 -22.89 -17.46 -8.15
CA GLU A 346 -24.26 -17.65 -7.67
C GLU A 346 -25.17 -16.49 -8.08
N ILE A 347 -24.74 -15.24 -7.87
CA ILE A 347 -25.56 -14.07 -8.17
C ILE A 347 -25.78 -13.93 -9.68
N ASN A 348 -24.77 -14.20 -10.50
CA ASN A 348 -24.90 -14.17 -11.96
C ASN A 348 -25.83 -15.28 -12.51
N GLY A 349 -26.17 -16.29 -11.70
CA GLY A 349 -27.21 -17.27 -12.01
C GLY A 349 -28.64 -16.76 -11.77
N ILE A 350 -28.80 -15.61 -11.09
CA ILE A 350 -30.11 -15.03 -10.81
C ILE A 350 -30.58 -14.22 -12.02
N ASP A 351 -31.65 -14.68 -12.66
CA ASP A 351 -32.22 -14.01 -13.82
C ASP A 351 -32.71 -12.59 -13.49
N GLY A 352 -32.45 -11.65 -14.41
CA GLY A 352 -32.80 -10.24 -14.27
C GLY A 352 -32.02 -9.52 -13.17
N MET A 353 -30.79 -9.93 -12.85
CA MET A 353 -29.92 -9.25 -11.91
C MET A 353 -28.50 -9.15 -12.45
N ARG A 354 -27.83 -8.03 -12.17
CA ARG A 354 -26.38 -7.89 -12.35
C ARG A 354 -25.76 -7.48 -11.02
N ALA A 355 -24.73 -8.19 -10.58
CA ALA A 355 -23.99 -7.83 -9.37
C ALA A 355 -22.55 -7.46 -9.66
N PHE A 356 -22.07 -6.52 -8.87
CA PHE A 356 -20.73 -5.96 -8.88
C PHE A 356 -20.19 -6.13 -7.46
N LEU A 357 -19.26 -7.06 -7.31
CA LEU A 357 -18.56 -7.23 -6.04
C LEU A 357 -17.41 -6.24 -5.98
N PHE A 358 -17.19 -5.68 -4.80
CA PHE A 358 -16.10 -4.75 -4.59
C PHE A 358 -15.44 -5.01 -3.25
N ASP A 359 -14.11 -5.05 -3.30
CA ASP A 359 -13.29 -5.18 -2.13
C ASP A 359 -13.07 -3.81 -1.47
N PHE A 360 -12.98 -3.81 -0.15
CA PHE A 360 -12.70 -2.60 0.61
C PHE A 360 -11.22 -2.28 0.73
N SER A 361 -10.33 -3.25 0.51
CA SER A 361 -8.89 -3.01 0.46
C SER A 361 -8.43 -2.35 -0.84
N SER A 362 -9.17 -2.55 -1.93
CA SER A 362 -8.94 -1.86 -3.21
C SER A 362 -9.33 -0.38 -3.18
N ARG A 363 -10.00 0.10 -2.13
CA ARG A 363 -10.09 1.55 -1.88
C ARG A 363 -8.67 2.03 -1.65
N GLY A 364 -8.12 2.79 -2.60
CA GLY A 364 -6.77 3.34 -2.49
C GLY A 364 -6.58 4.19 -1.24
N LEU A 365 -5.45 4.90 -1.17
CA LEU A 365 -5.15 5.79 -0.04
C LEU A 365 -6.08 7.03 0.02
N SER A 366 -7.01 7.16 -0.92
CA SER A 366 -8.01 8.22 -1.00
C SER A 366 -9.38 7.77 -0.46
N ALA A 367 -10.16 8.73 0.06
CA ALA A 367 -11.49 8.47 0.63
C ALA A 367 -12.57 8.12 -0.41
N ARG A 368 -12.25 8.22 -1.71
CA ARG A 368 -13.19 7.96 -2.81
C ARG A 368 -13.06 6.51 -3.23
N ARG A 369 -14.19 5.85 -3.47
CA ARG A 369 -14.22 4.51 -4.06
C ARG A 369 -13.48 4.57 -5.40
N SER A 370 -12.39 3.81 -5.54
CA SER A 370 -11.61 3.69 -6.75
C SER A 370 -11.46 2.21 -7.14
N GLN A 371 -11.43 1.95 -8.44
CA GLN A 371 -11.12 0.63 -8.98
C GLN A 371 -9.70 0.61 -9.56
N PRO A 372 -9.06 -0.57 -9.68
CA PRO A 372 -7.71 -0.68 -10.24
C PRO A 372 -7.61 -0.07 -11.64
N VAL A 373 -8.62 -0.31 -12.48
CA VAL A 373 -8.75 0.32 -13.80
C VAL A 373 -9.87 1.34 -13.73
N GLU A 374 -9.53 2.61 -13.89
CA GLU A 374 -10.49 3.70 -13.86
C GLU A 374 -10.00 4.82 -14.77
N PHE A 375 -10.85 5.23 -15.71
CA PHE A 375 -10.55 6.33 -16.61
C PHE A 375 -11.83 7.04 -17.04
N SER A 376 -11.66 8.26 -17.52
CA SER A 376 -12.74 9.04 -18.10
C SER A 376 -12.44 9.32 -19.56
N ILE A 377 -13.43 9.12 -20.41
CA ILE A 377 -13.44 9.65 -21.77
C ILE A 377 -14.17 10.98 -21.77
N ARG A 378 -13.58 12.01 -22.40
CA ARG A 378 -14.12 13.37 -22.38
C ARG A 378 -14.25 13.92 -23.79
N GLY A 379 -15.31 14.69 -24.03
CA GLY A 379 -15.62 15.20 -25.36
C GLY A 379 -16.80 16.17 -25.41
N GLY A 380 -17.10 16.63 -26.61
CA GLY A 380 -18.12 17.66 -26.86
C GLY A 380 -19.55 17.14 -26.91
N ASN A 381 -19.78 15.89 -27.34
CA ASN A 381 -21.11 15.34 -27.60
C ASN A 381 -21.36 14.02 -26.83
N TRP A 382 -22.51 13.91 -26.14
CA TRP A 382 -22.95 12.73 -25.39
C TRP A 382 -23.19 11.51 -26.27
N ASP A 383 -23.79 11.67 -27.46
CA ASP A 383 -24.12 10.52 -28.31
C ASP A 383 -22.87 9.81 -28.82
N GLU A 384 -21.87 10.60 -29.20
CA GLU A 384 -20.57 10.09 -29.64
C GLU A 384 -19.74 9.57 -28.46
N LEU A 385 -19.79 10.24 -27.29
CA LEU A 385 -19.18 9.71 -26.06
C LEU A 385 -19.73 8.33 -25.73
N LYS A 386 -21.04 8.15 -25.82
CA LYS A 386 -21.71 6.89 -25.52
C LYS A 386 -21.31 5.79 -26.50
N LYS A 387 -21.38 6.04 -27.82
CA LYS A 387 -20.95 5.06 -28.83
C LYS A 387 -19.50 4.60 -28.58
N ALA A 388 -18.62 5.55 -28.25
CA ALA A 388 -17.24 5.22 -27.92
C ALA A 388 -17.15 4.42 -26.60
N ALA A 389 -17.89 4.80 -25.55
CA ALA A 389 -17.92 4.07 -24.28
C ALA A 389 -18.41 2.63 -24.46
N ASP A 390 -19.51 2.42 -25.17
CA ASP A 390 -20.08 1.10 -25.44
C ASP A 390 -19.09 0.22 -26.22
N ALA A 391 -18.42 0.79 -27.24
CA ALA A 391 -17.41 0.07 -28.01
C ALA A 391 -16.16 -0.28 -27.17
N ILE A 392 -15.69 0.65 -26.34
CA ILE A 392 -14.56 0.43 -25.42
C ILE A 392 -14.92 -0.66 -24.41
N LEU A 393 -16.11 -0.60 -23.82
CA LEU A 393 -16.56 -1.57 -22.83
C LEU A 393 -16.64 -2.98 -23.43
N ALA A 394 -17.24 -3.12 -24.62
CA ALA A 394 -17.33 -4.40 -25.32
C ALA A 394 -15.95 -4.97 -25.68
N GLU A 395 -15.03 -4.14 -26.16
CA GLU A 395 -13.66 -4.58 -26.47
C GLU A 395 -12.93 -4.98 -25.19
N MET A 396 -13.05 -4.22 -24.09
CA MET A 396 -12.48 -4.57 -22.79
C MET A 396 -12.98 -5.93 -22.31
N GLU A 397 -14.30 -6.17 -22.32
CA GLU A 397 -14.89 -7.46 -21.94
C GLU A 397 -14.34 -8.62 -22.79
N SER A 398 -14.13 -8.40 -24.10
CA SER A 398 -13.61 -9.41 -25.02
C SER A 398 -12.15 -9.82 -24.75
N THR A 399 -11.33 -8.93 -24.18
CA THR A 399 -9.92 -9.24 -23.89
C THR A 399 -9.76 -10.31 -22.81
N GLY A 400 -10.78 -10.49 -21.98
CA GLY A 400 -10.72 -11.40 -20.84
C GLY A 400 -9.78 -10.95 -19.72
N LEU A 401 -9.25 -9.72 -19.72
CA LEU A 401 -8.36 -9.19 -18.67
C LEU A 401 -9.12 -8.54 -17.49
N TYR A 402 -10.34 -8.09 -17.75
CA TYR A 402 -11.14 -7.29 -16.80
C TYR A 402 -12.30 -8.11 -16.23
N GLU A 403 -12.73 -7.73 -15.03
CA GLU A 403 -13.97 -8.19 -14.41
C GLU A 403 -14.85 -7.00 -14.06
N ASP A 404 -16.17 -7.21 -14.08
CA ASP A 404 -17.13 -6.22 -13.60
C ASP A 404 -16.96 -4.84 -14.27
N ALA A 405 -16.57 -4.83 -15.55
CA ALA A 405 -16.38 -3.61 -16.32
C ALA A 405 -17.72 -2.87 -16.42
N SER A 406 -17.71 -1.58 -16.10
CA SER A 406 -18.92 -0.77 -16.05
C SER A 406 -18.64 0.68 -16.39
N MET A 407 -19.72 1.43 -16.63
CA MET A 407 -19.67 2.87 -16.82
C MET A 407 -20.74 3.56 -15.96
N ASP A 408 -20.52 4.83 -15.65
CA ASP A 408 -21.44 5.64 -14.85
C ASP A 408 -22.64 6.18 -15.66
N TYR A 409 -22.56 6.13 -16.99
CA TYR A 409 -23.61 6.57 -17.89
C TYR A 409 -24.71 5.50 -18.05
N ARG A 410 -25.96 5.86 -17.69
CA ARG A 410 -27.13 4.98 -17.78
C ARG A 410 -28.26 5.65 -18.52
N GLU A 411 -28.71 5.00 -19.58
CA GLU A 411 -29.92 5.38 -20.32
C GLU A 411 -31.09 4.47 -19.96
N GLY A 412 -32.30 4.97 -20.19
CA GLY A 412 -33.50 4.12 -20.25
C GLY A 412 -34.46 4.26 -19.07
N MET A 413 -34.33 5.29 -18.24
CA MET A 413 -35.45 5.68 -17.38
C MET A 413 -36.47 6.48 -18.19
N PRO A 414 -37.72 6.02 -18.32
CA PRO A 414 -38.77 6.81 -18.92
C PRO A 414 -39.11 7.98 -18.00
N GLU A 415 -38.89 9.20 -18.48
CA GLU A 415 -39.28 10.43 -17.82
C GLU A 415 -40.59 10.92 -18.45
N VAL A 416 -41.60 11.15 -17.61
CA VAL A 416 -42.84 11.81 -18.02
C VAL A 416 -42.63 13.32 -17.94
N GLN A 417 -42.51 13.96 -19.08
CA GLN A 417 -42.31 15.41 -19.19
C GLN A 417 -43.65 16.09 -19.40
N VAL A 418 -43.99 17.02 -18.50
CA VAL A 418 -45.10 17.94 -18.64
C VAL A 418 -44.57 19.24 -19.23
N ILE A 419 -44.81 19.48 -20.52
CA ILE A 419 -44.34 20.67 -21.24
C ILE A 419 -45.50 21.67 -21.31
N PRO A 420 -45.46 22.79 -20.57
CA PRO A 420 -46.54 23.76 -20.58
C PRO A 420 -46.76 24.37 -21.96
N ASP A 421 -48.01 24.37 -22.44
CA ASP A 421 -48.39 25.15 -23.61
C ASP A 421 -48.85 26.53 -23.15
N ARG A 422 -48.01 27.53 -23.38
CA ARG A 422 -48.26 28.90 -22.92
C ARG A 422 -49.46 29.54 -23.60
N GLN A 423 -49.77 29.16 -24.84
CA GLN A 423 -50.90 29.74 -25.58
C GLN A 423 -52.21 29.16 -25.08
N GLU A 424 -52.30 27.83 -25.00
CA GLU A 424 -53.49 27.12 -24.52
C GLU A 424 -53.79 27.41 -23.04
N ALA A 425 -52.75 27.54 -22.21
CA ALA A 425 -52.90 27.96 -20.82
C ALA A 425 -53.45 29.38 -20.69
N ALA A 426 -52.97 30.33 -21.50
CA ALA A 426 -53.45 31.71 -21.50
C ALA A 426 -54.92 31.82 -21.95
N LEU A 427 -55.32 31.06 -22.98
CA LEU A 427 -56.70 31.00 -23.46
C LEU A 427 -57.67 30.49 -22.38
N ARG A 428 -57.23 29.58 -21.52
CA ARG A 428 -58.03 29.01 -20.42
C ARG A 428 -57.83 29.71 -19.08
N GLY A 429 -57.09 30.82 -19.05
CA GLY A 429 -56.83 31.59 -17.83
C GLY A 429 -55.99 30.85 -16.77
N VAL A 430 -55.18 29.86 -17.17
CA VAL A 430 -54.29 29.10 -16.28
C VAL A 430 -52.91 29.76 -16.25
N THR A 431 -52.44 30.10 -15.05
CA THR A 431 -51.07 30.61 -14.88
C THR A 431 -50.07 29.46 -14.86
N MET A 432 -48.84 29.72 -15.34
CA MET A 432 -47.75 28.73 -15.27
C MET A 432 -47.45 28.31 -13.83
N GLN A 433 -47.60 29.23 -12.89
CA GLN A 433 -47.41 28.98 -11.47
C GLN A 433 -48.42 27.95 -10.95
N ASN A 434 -49.72 28.12 -11.26
CA ASN A 434 -50.75 27.16 -10.85
C ASN A 434 -50.49 25.76 -11.42
N LEU A 435 -50.04 25.68 -12.68
CA LEU A 435 -49.69 24.39 -13.31
C LEU A 435 -48.50 23.72 -12.59
N VAL A 436 -47.41 24.47 -12.37
CA VAL A 436 -46.21 23.96 -11.68
C VAL A 436 -46.52 23.56 -10.24
N ASP A 437 -47.28 24.37 -9.51
CA ASP A 437 -47.65 24.08 -8.12
C ASP A 437 -48.58 22.87 -8.04
N THR A 438 -49.57 22.76 -8.93
CA THR A 438 -50.49 21.61 -8.93
C THR A 438 -49.74 20.31 -9.20
N VAL A 439 -48.93 20.26 -10.26
CA VAL A 439 -48.14 19.06 -10.61
C VAL A 439 -47.07 18.78 -9.55
N GLY A 440 -46.43 19.82 -9.03
CA GLY A 440 -45.40 19.74 -7.99
C GLY A 440 -45.93 19.20 -6.66
N ILE A 441 -47.09 19.71 -6.20
CA ILE A 441 -47.78 19.21 -5.00
C ILE A 441 -48.26 17.78 -5.24
N ALA A 442 -48.89 17.49 -6.37
CA ALA A 442 -49.43 16.16 -6.66
C ALA A 442 -48.34 15.08 -6.66
N MET A 443 -47.23 15.31 -7.37
CA MET A 443 -46.21 14.31 -7.62
C MET A 443 -45.02 14.39 -6.67
N GLY A 444 -44.39 15.56 -6.52
CA GLY A 444 -43.17 15.74 -5.71
C GLY A 444 -43.46 15.91 -4.21
N GLY A 445 -44.64 16.42 -3.90
CA GLY A 445 -45.08 16.78 -2.56
C GLY A 445 -44.41 18.06 -2.04
N VAL A 446 -45.22 19.01 -1.59
CA VAL A 446 -44.74 20.30 -1.07
C VAL A 446 -44.81 20.32 0.45
N ARG A 447 -43.79 20.88 1.09
CA ARG A 447 -43.79 21.13 2.53
C ARG A 447 -44.55 22.42 2.83
N GLU A 448 -45.80 22.29 3.26
CA GLU A 448 -46.66 23.43 3.62
C GLU A 448 -46.36 23.96 5.03
N GLY A 449 -45.93 23.09 5.94
CA GLY A 449 -45.78 23.49 7.34
C GLY A 449 -44.91 22.54 8.15
N ARG A 450 -44.79 22.86 9.44
CA ARG A 450 -44.16 21.98 10.42
C ARG A 450 -45.05 21.85 11.65
N PHE A 451 -45.25 20.61 12.07
CA PHE A 451 -45.90 20.29 13.33
C PHE A 451 -44.82 20.04 14.39
N THR A 452 -44.95 20.63 15.58
CA THR A 452 -44.01 20.38 16.69
C THR A 452 -44.67 19.46 17.69
N GLY A 453 -44.08 18.28 17.93
CA GLY A 453 -44.55 17.28 18.89
C GLY A 453 -43.38 16.44 19.39
N ASP A 454 -43.45 15.94 20.63
CA ASP A 454 -42.42 15.08 21.24
C ASP A 454 -41.00 15.66 21.17
N GLY A 455 -40.87 16.98 21.29
CA GLY A 455 -39.58 17.69 21.18
C GLY A 455 -38.96 17.70 19.77
N ARG A 456 -39.67 17.20 18.75
CA ARG A 456 -39.24 17.18 17.35
C ARG A 456 -40.16 18.04 16.49
N ARG A 457 -39.65 18.47 15.34
CA ARG A 457 -40.46 19.15 14.30
C ARG A 457 -40.63 18.21 13.12
N TYR A 458 -41.87 17.89 12.81
CA TYR A 458 -42.28 17.05 11.70
C TYR A 458 -42.70 17.93 10.52
N ASP A 459 -42.13 17.68 9.35
CA ASP A 459 -42.53 18.37 8.13
C ASP A 459 -43.91 17.85 7.68
N ILE A 460 -44.88 18.76 7.49
CA ILE A 460 -46.18 18.45 6.90
C ILE A 460 -46.01 18.56 5.38
N ARG A 461 -46.04 17.42 4.69
CA ARG A 461 -45.96 17.35 3.23
C ARG A 461 -47.33 17.02 2.65
N LEU A 462 -47.82 17.85 1.73
CA LEU A 462 -49.01 17.57 0.93
C LEU A 462 -48.57 16.87 -0.35
N ARG A 463 -49.14 15.71 -0.63
CA ARG A 463 -48.93 14.92 -1.86
C ARG A 463 -50.17 14.07 -2.12
N LEU A 464 -50.40 13.67 -3.36
CA LEU A 464 -51.38 12.62 -3.65
C LEU A 464 -50.99 11.28 -3.00
N LEU A 465 -52.02 10.52 -2.62
CA LEU A 465 -51.83 9.17 -2.09
C LEU A 465 -51.24 8.27 -3.19
N LYS A 466 -50.41 7.30 -2.83
CA LYS A 466 -49.70 6.44 -3.79
C LYS A 466 -50.64 5.74 -4.79
N ASP A 467 -51.83 5.38 -4.34
CA ASP A 467 -52.85 4.68 -5.14
C ASP A 467 -53.54 5.61 -6.15
N GLN A 468 -53.37 6.93 -6.03
CA GLN A 468 -53.93 7.95 -6.91
C GLN A 468 -52.97 8.35 -8.05
N TRP A 469 -51.74 7.84 -8.07
CA TRP A 469 -50.74 8.14 -9.11
C TRP A 469 -49.82 6.93 -9.35
N SER A 470 -50.39 5.79 -9.71
CA SER A 470 -49.64 4.54 -9.90
C SER A 470 -49.13 4.36 -11.32
N HIS A 471 -49.69 5.06 -12.31
CA HIS A 471 -49.36 4.91 -13.73
C HIS A 471 -48.91 6.26 -14.34
N PRO A 472 -48.01 6.24 -15.33
CA PRO A 472 -47.58 7.45 -16.04
C PRO A 472 -48.72 8.29 -16.62
N ASP A 473 -49.82 7.65 -17.02
CA ASP A 473 -50.97 8.32 -17.62
C ASP A 473 -51.87 9.02 -16.58
N ASP A 474 -51.77 8.71 -15.29
CA ASP A 474 -52.59 9.31 -14.23
C ASP A 474 -52.36 10.84 -14.13
N ILE A 475 -51.22 11.33 -14.63
CA ILE A 475 -50.93 12.77 -14.70
C ILE A 475 -51.90 13.52 -15.62
N ARG A 476 -52.57 12.80 -16.54
CA ARG A 476 -53.59 13.35 -17.45
C ARG A 476 -54.91 13.64 -16.74
N ASP A 477 -55.18 12.94 -15.64
CA ASP A 477 -56.41 13.10 -14.84
C ASP A 477 -56.30 14.25 -13.84
N LEU A 478 -55.12 14.85 -13.71
CA LEU A 478 -54.90 16.03 -12.88
C LEU A 478 -55.62 17.24 -13.46
N ASN A 479 -56.25 18.01 -12.58
CA ASN A 479 -56.92 19.26 -12.92
C ASN A 479 -56.21 20.44 -12.27
N VAL A 480 -55.96 21.49 -13.03
CA VAL A 480 -55.39 22.76 -12.58
C VAL A 480 -56.50 23.79 -12.48
N ARG A 481 -56.51 24.56 -11.40
CA ARG A 481 -57.49 25.64 -11.22
C ARG A 481 -57.07 26.89 -12.00
N ASN A 482 -57.96 27.43 -12.84
CA ASN A 482 -57.72 28.68 -13.56
C ASN A 482 -58.05 29.92 -12.70
N GLY A 483 -57.74 31.12 -13.21
CA GLY A 483 -58.02 32.40 -12.53
C GLY A 483 -59.51 32.72 -12.34
N TYR A 484 -60.40 32.00 -13.05
CA TYR A 484 -61.85 32.11 -12.93
C TYR A 484 -62.45 31.11 -11.93
N GLY A 485 -61.62 30.24 -11.34
CA GLY A 485 -62.03 29.23 -10.35
C GLY A 485 -62.44 27.88 -10.94
N GLU A 486 -62.40 27.71 -12.26
CA GLU A 486 -62.73 26.46 -12.96
C GLU A 486 -61.56 25.47 -12.91
N LEU A 487 -61.87 24.18 -13.02
CA LEU A 487 -60.88 23.10 -13.09
C LEU A 487 -60.64 22.74 -14.56
N VAL A 488 -59.39 22.85 -14.99
CA VAL A 488 -58.95 22.57 -16.36
C VAL A 488 -58.02 21.35 -16.33
N PRO A 489 -58.29 20.29 -17.10
CA PRO A 489 -57.38 19.15 -17.19
C PRO A 489 -55.98 19.55 -17.65
N VAL A 490 -54.94 18.98 -17.04
CA VAL A 490 -53.54 19.24 -17.43
C VAL A 490 -53.27 19.04 -18.93
N PRO A 491 -53.82 18.01 -19.62
CA PRO A 491 -53.61 17.81 -21.06
C PRO A 491 -54.09 18.96 -21.94
N GLU A 492 -55.02 19.79 -21.47
CA GLU A 492 -55.53 20.95 -22.23
C GLU A 492 -54.58 22.15 -22.18
N VAL A 493 -53.65 22.19 -21.23
CA VAL A 493 -52.74 23.33 -20.99
C VAL A 493 -51.26 22.94 -21.00
N ALA A 494 -50.97 21.65 -21.15
CA ALA A 494 -49.62 21.12 -21.24
C ALA A 494 -49.57 19.85 -22.10
N LYS A 495 -48.49 19.71 -22.87
CA LYS A 495 -48.18 18.50 -23.61
C LYS A 495 -47.45 17.52 -22.70
N ILE A 496 -48.04 16.34 -22.53
CA ILE A 496 -47.43 15.25 -21.75
C ILE A 496 -46.73 14.31 -22.73
N GLN A 497 -45.43 14.10 -22.56
CA GLN A 497 -44.65 13.18 -23.38
C GLN A 497 -43.73 12.33 -22.51
N THR A 498 -43.61 11.05 -22.84
CA THR A 498 -42.67 10.15 -22.17
C THR A 498 -41.42 10.02 -23.03
N GLN A 499 -40.27 10.39 -22.50
CA GLN A 499 -38.98 10.27 -23.20
C GLN A 499 -37.96 9.54 -22.33
N PRO A 500 -37.11 8.68 -22.91
CA PRO A 500 -35.98 8.14 -22.18
C PRO A 500 -35.01 9.27 -21.84
N THR A 501 -34.66 9.38 -20.56
CA THR A 501 -33.69 10.36 -20.07
C THR A 501 -32.52 9.64 -19.40
N VAL A 502 -31.46 10.39 -19.12
CA VAL A 502 -30.31 9.93 -18.36
C VAL A 502 -30.48 10.27 -16.89
N LEU A 503 -30.14 9.33 -16.02
CA LEU A 503 -30.26 9.49 -14.58
C LEU A 503 -29.31 10.55 -14.02
N ASN A 504 -28.07 10.54 -14.50
CA ASN A 504 -27.00 11.43 -14.04
C ASN A 504 -26.19 11.92 -15.23
N LEU A 505 -25.81 13.21 -15.21
CA LEU A 505 -24.93 13.83 -16.19
C LEU A 505 -23.58 14.15 -15.54
N THR A 506 -22.59 13.29 -15.79
CA THR A 506 -21.25 13.47 -15.23
C THR A 506 -20.44 14.52 -16.00
N ARG A 507 -19.77 15.41 -15.26
CA ARG A 507 -18.81 16.36 -15.82
C ARG A 507 -17.53 16.35 -15.00
N ILE A 508 -16.39 16.31 -15.68
CA ILE A 508 -15.06 16.36 -15.06
C ILE A 508 -14.26 17.45 -15.75
N ASP A 509 -13.60 18.31 -14.96
CA ASP A 509 -12.84 19.47 -15.45
C ASP A 509 -13.61 20.36 -16.43
N ARG A 510 -14.92 20.54 -16.18
CA ARG A 510 -15.88 21.33 -16.99
C ARG A 510 -16.18 20.74 -18.38
N GLN A 511 -15.80 19.49 -18.64
CA GLN A 511 -16.14 18.76 -19.87
C GLN A 511 -17.19 17.67 -19.58
N ARG A 512 -17.96 17.28 -20.60
CA ARG A 512 -18.81 16.07 -20.52
C ARG A 512 -17.89 14.86 -20.45
N ALA A 513 -18.19 13.94 -19.55
CA ALA A 513 -17.36 12.78 -19.31
C ALA A 513 -18.22 11.54 -19.08
N ILE A 514 -17.77 10.41 -19.61
CA ILE A 514 -18.23 9.08 -19.18
C ILE A 514 -17.06 8.44 -18.47
N GLN A 515 -17.29 8.00 -17.24
CA GLN A 515 -16.31 7.29 -16.44
C GLN A 515 -16.49 5.79 -16.66
N ILE A 516 -15.42 5.11 -17.03
CA ILE A 516 -15.35 3.66 -17.21
C ILE A 516 -14.45 3.11 -16.12
N SER A 517 -14.89 2.04 -15.48
CA SER A 517 -14.15 1.42 -14.39
C SER A 517 -14.31 -0.10 -14.40
N ALA A 518 -13.26 -0.80 -13.99
CA ALA A 518 -13.23 -2.26 -14.00
C ALA A 518 -12.32 -2.83 -12.90
N ASN A 519 -12.67 -4.01 -12.41
CA ASN A 519 -11.80 -4.85 -11.61
C ASN A 519 -10.86 -5.66 -12.54
N LEU A 520 -9.81 -6.24 -11.95
CA LEU A 520 -8.86 -7.09 -12.66
C LEU A 520 -9.21 -8.56 -12.43
N LYS A 521 -9.02 -9.41 -13.43
CA LYS A 521 -9.02 -10.86 -13.20
C LYS A 521 -7.83 -11.27 -12.33
N GLU A 522 -8.00 -12.41 -11.66
CA GLU A 522 -6.93 -13.03 -10.88
C GLU A 522 -5.66 -13.24 -11.73
N GLY A 523 -4.52 -12.80 -11.21
CA GLY A 523 -3.22 -12.93 -11.87
C GLY A 523 -2.90 -11.88 -12.94
N VAL A 524 -3.81 -10.94 -13.25
CA VAL A 524 -3.56 -9.85 -14.21
C VAL A 524 -2.94 -8.63 -13.50
N GLY A 525 -1.82 -8.12 -14.04
CA GLY A 525 -1.19 -6.90 -13.52
C GLY A 525 -1.97 -5.63 -13.88
N GLN A 526 -2.18 -4.74 -12.91
CA GLN A 526 -2.83 -3.43 -13.11
C GLN A 526 -2.16 -2.61 -14.23
N SER A 527 -0.82 -2.59 -14.28
CA SER A 527 -0.11 -1.86 -15.34
C SER A 527 -0.40 -2.37 -16.75
N GLU A 528 -0.62 -3.68 -16.92
CA GLU A 528 -0.92 -4.27 -18.23
C GLU A 528 -2.35 -3.91 -18.62
N ALA A 529 -3.29 -4.09 -17.69
CA ALA A 529 -4.70 -3.79 -17.89
C ALA A 529 -4.96 -2.30 -18.16
N THR A 530 -4.33 -1.37 -17.45
CA THR A 530 -4.50 0.07 -17.68
C THR A 530 -3.91 0.49 -19.04
N ARG A 531 -2.73 -0.04 -19.41
CA ARG A 531 -2.14 0.22 -20.75
C ARG A 531 -3.02 -0.33 -21.87
N LYS A 532 -3.54 -1.53 -21.70
CA LYS A 532 -4.44 -2.13 -22.68
C LYS A 532 -5.74 -1.34 -22.82
N ALA A 533 -6.29 -0.82 -21.72
CA ALA A 533 -7.48 0.02 -21.73
C ALA A 533 -7.20 1.37 -22.43
N GLU A 534 -6.03 1.96 -22.18
CA GLU A 534 -5.57 3.15 -22.89
C GLU A 534 -5.43 2.90 -24.40
N ASP A 535 -4.82 1.78 -24.80
CA ASP A 535 -4.66 1.42 -26.22
C ASP A 535 -6.02 1.22 -26.90
N ILE A 536 -6.96 0.54 -26.25
CA ILE A 536 -8.34 0.36 -26.72
C ILE A 536 -9.03 1.71 -26.88
N ALA A 537 -8.96 2.56 -25.85
CA ALA A 537 -9.57 3.87 -25.87
C ALA A 537 -8.97 4.75 -26.99
N ARG A 538 -7.64 4.82 -27.11
CA ARG A 538 -6.96 5.61 -28.15
C ARG A 538 -7.27 5.14 -29.56
N LYS A 539 -7.54 3.84 -29.76
CA LYS A 539 -7.92 3.27 -31.06
C LYS A 539 -9.37 3.59 -31.45
N LEU A 540 -10.27 3.66 -30.48
CA LEU A 540 -11.71 3.84 -30.70
C LEU A 540 -12.18 5.29 -30.58
N LEU A 541 -11.42 6.14 -29.88
CA LEU A 541 -11.71 7.56 -29.74
C LEU A 541 -11.28 8.34 -31.00
N ARG A 542 -12.06 9.37 -31.33
CA ARG A 542 -11.71 10.36 -32.36
C ARG A 542 -10.73 11.39 -31.78
N ASP A 543 -10.02 12.10 -32.65
CA ASP A 543 -9.00 13.10 -32.25
C ASP A 543 -9.55 14.23 -31.36
N ASP A 544 -10.85 14.54 -31.43
CA ASP A 544 -11.52 15.54 -30.61
C ASP A 544 -11.95 15.06 -29.22
N TYR A 545 -11.67 13.78 -28.89
CA TYR A 545 -12.00 13.13 -27.63
C TYR A 545 -10.74 12.65 -26.93
N GLY A 546 -10.69 12.80 -25.61
CA GLY A 546 -9.51 12.46 -24.81
C GLY A 546 -9.75 11.31 -23.85
N TYR A 547 -8.76 10.44 -23.71
CA TYR A 547 -8.61 9.49 -22.61
C TYR A 547 -7.88 10.17 -21.45
N TYR A 548 -8.43 10.06 -20.24
CA TYR A 548 -7.84 10.60 -19.03
C TYR A 548 -7.88 9.56 -17.90
N PRO A 549 -6.73 9.11 -17.37
CA PRO A 549 -6.71 8.19 -16.24
C PRO A 549 -7.38 8.84 -15.01
N GLY A 550 -8.16 8.04 -14.29
CA GLY A 550 -8.92 8.44 -13.10
C GLY A 550 -8.60 7.53 -11.92
N GLY A 551 -9.10 7.92 -10.74
CA GLY A 551 -9.00 7.17 -9.48
C GLY A 551 -7.73 6.35 -9.30
N GLY A 552 -7.88 5.04 -9.16
CA GLY A 552 -6.79 4.11 -8.85
C GLY A 552 -5.73 4.00 -9.95
N SER A 553 -6.10 4.19 -11.22
CA SER A 553 -5.14 4.17 -12.34
C SER A 553 -4.23 5.39 -12.34
N ARG A 554 -4.76 6.58 -12.04
CA ARG A 554 -3.97 7.80 -11.93
C ARG A 554 -3.05 7.77 -10.72
N GLU A 555 -3.57 7.35 -9.56
CA GLU A 555 -2.77 7.19 -8.34
C GLU A 555 -1.61 6.21 -8.57
N PHE A 556 -1.85 5.09 -9.25
CA PHE A 556 -0.82 4.13 -9.63
C PHE A 556 0.29 4.76 -10.49
N GLU A 557 -0.06 5.47 -11.57
CA GLU A 557 0.91 6.07 -12.48
C GLU A 557 1.76 7.16 -11.80
N GLU A 558 1.12 8.06 -11.04
CA GLU A 558 1.78 9.11 -10.28
C GLU A 558 2.72 8.50 -9.21
N ALA A 559 2.30 7.43 -8.52
CA ALA A 559 3.10 6.71 -7.53
C ALA A 559 4.37 6.12 -8.12
N PHE A 560 4.21 5.31 -9.18
CA PHE A 560 5.32 4.58 -9.78
C PHE A 560 6.33 5.53 -10.42
N THR A 561 5.86 6.60 -11.05
CA THR A 561 6.72 7.64 -11.61
C THR A 561 7.51 8.34 -10.50
N SER A 562 6.82 8.80 -9.45
CA SER A 562 7.44 9.49 -8.32
C SER A 562 8.45 8.61 -7.58
N LEU A 563 8.13 7.34 -7.35
CA LEU A 563 9.04 6.38 -6.73
C LEU A 563 10.28 6.09 -7.58
N SER A 564 10.09 5.93 -8.89
CA SER A 564 11.21 5.70 -9.81
C SER A 564 12.16 6.90 -9.84
N VAL A 565 11.61 8.12 -9.86
CA VAL A 565 12.40 9.36 -9.76
C VAL A 565 13.11 9.44 -8.41
N ALA A 566 12.42 9.17 -7.30
CA ALA A 566 13.00 9.18 -5.97
C ALA A 566 14.14 8.16 -5.82
N LEU A 567 14.01 6.98 -6.44
CA LEU A 567 15.04 5.94 -6.47
C LEU A 567 16.31 6.42 -7.16
N TRP A 568 16.19 6.96 -8.38
CA TRP A 568 17.34 7.49 -9.13
C TRP A 568 18.01 8.67 -8.43
N LEU A 569 17.20 9.59 -7.90
CA LEU A 569 17.71 10.72 -7.13
C LEU A 569 18.37 10.26 -5.82
N GLY A 570 17.85 9.21 -5.18
CA GLY A 570 18.43 8.60 -3.98
C GLY A 570 19.80 7.99 -4.23
N ILE A 571 19.98 7.31 -5.37
CA ILE A 571 21.28 6.80 -5.82
C ILE A 571 22.24 7.97 -6.07
N LEU A 572 21.79 9.04 -6.72
CA LEU A 572 22.61 10.22 -6.99
C LEU A 572 23.06 10.92 -5.70
N VAL A 573 22.15 11.12 -4.75
CA VAL A 573 22.47 11.72 -3.45
C VAL A 573 23.41 10.80 -2.66
N ALA A 574 23.18 9.49 -2.68
CA ALA A 574 24.10 8.51 -2.07
C ALA A 574 25.50 8.58 -2.70
N TYR A 575 25.61 8.71 -4.02
CA TYR A 575 26.89 8.90 -4.71
C TYR A 575 27.61 10.17 -4.23
N MET A 576 26.90 11.29 -4.10
CA MET A 576 27.49 12.55 -3.61
C MET A 576 28.00 12.44 -2.17
N VAL A 577 27.22 11.84 -1.28
CA VAL A 577 27.60 11.63 0.13
C VAL A 577 28.82 10.73 0.24
N LEU A 578 28.84 9.60 -0.49
CA LEU A 578 29.98 8.70 -0.51
C LEU A 578 31.21 9.34 -1.16
N GLY A 579 31.02 10.17 -2.19
CA GLY A 579 32.10 10.91 -2.84
C GLY A 579 32.78 11.88 -1.90
N ALA A 580 31.98 12.60 -1.10
CA ALA A 580 32.48 13.46 -0.04
C ALA A 580 33.19 12.66 1.07
N GLN A 581 32.64 11.51 1.46
CA GLN A 581 33.24 10.63 2.46
C GLN A 581 34.62 10.10 2.05
N PHE A 582 34.71 9.46 0.88
CA PHE A 582 35.95 8.82 0.42
C PHE A 582 36.97 9.82 -0.14
N ASN A 583 36.56 11.06 -0.36
CA ASN A 583 37.31 12.09 -1.08
C ASN A 583 37.77 11.58 -2.47
N SER A 584 36.86 10.89 -3.18
CA SER A 584 37.13 10.23 -4.46
C SER A 584 35.86 10.09 -5.27
N PHE A 585 35.95 10.25 -6.59
CA PHE A 585 34.84 9.99 -7.51
C PHE A 585 34.74 8.51 -7.92
N LEU A 586 35.80 7.72 -7.70
CA LEU A 586 35.85 6.30 -8.13
C LEU A 586 35.35 5.35 -7.04
N HIS A 587 35.74 5.57 -5.77
CA HIS A 587 35.32 4.70 -4.67
C HIS A 587 33.79 4.61 -4.49
N PRO A 588 33.00 5.69 -4.61
CA PRO A 588 31.54 5.61 -4.56
C PRO A 588 30.96 4.66 -5.61
N ILE A 589 31.52 4.63 -6.82
CA ILE A 589 31.07 3.71 -7.89
C ILE A 589 31.28 2.26 -7.47
N SER A 590 32.43 1.94 -6.87
CA SER A 590 32.71 0.58 -6.37
C SER A 590 31.71 0.13 -5.31
N VAL A 591 31.30 1.05 -4.43
CA VAL A 591 30.31 0.79 -3.38
C VAL A 591 28.91 0.61 -3.95
N LEU A 592 28.49 1.51 -4.85
CA LEU A 592 27.16 1.49 -5.46
C LEU A 592 26.96 0.34 -6.45
N MET A 593 28.03 -0.31 -6.90
CA MET A 593 27.93 -1.52 -7.71
C MET A 593 27.28 -2.69 -6.96
N ALA A 594 27.13 -2.61 -5.63
CA ALA A 594 26.32 -3.56 -4.86
C ALA A 594 24.80 -3.41 -5.09
N LEU A 595 24.33 -2.23 -5.51
CA LEU A 595 22.90 -1.92 -5.63
C LEU A 595 22.21 -2.79 -6.69
N PRO A 596 22.74 -2.95 -7.93
CA PRO A 596 22.16 -3.83 -8.94
C PRO A 596 21.84 -5.25 -8.40
N PHE A 597 22.75 -5.83 -7.61
CA PHE A 597 22.57 -7.18 -7.07
C PHE A 597 21.51 -7.27 -5.97
N SER A 598 21.35 -6.21 -5.18
CA SER A 598 20.26 -6.13 -4.20
C SER A 598 18.90 -6.09 -4.89
N VAL A 599 18.79 -5.34 -5.99
CA VAL A 599 17.58 -5.26 -6.80
C VAL A 599 17.30 -6.60 -7.50
N SER A 600 18.33 -7.26 -8.06
CA SER A 600 18.20 -8.60 -8.65
C SER A 600 17.68 -9.63 -7.65
N GLY A 601 18.20 -9.63 -6.42
CA GLY A 601 17.76 -10.55 -5.37
C GLY A 601 16.32 -10.30 -4.93
N ALA A 602 15.92 -9.04 -4.86
CA ALA A 602 14.54 -8.69 -4.53
C ALA A 602 13.57 -9.16 -5.62
N PHE A 603 13.87 -8.93 -6.91
CA PHE A 603 13.03 -9.41 -8.01
C PHE A 603 12.95 -10.93 -8.04
N LEU A 604 14.07 -11.62 -7.83
CA LEU A 604 14.08 -13.08 -7.78
C LEU A 604 13.20 -13.61 -6.64
N ALA A 605 13.29 -13.01 -5.45
CA ALA A 605 12.47 -13.43 -4.31
C ALA A 605 10.99 -13.13 -4.51
N LEU A 606 10.63 -11.95 -5.03
CA LEU A 606 9.24 -11.62 -5.38
C LEU A 606 8.69 -12.62 -6.40
N TYR A 607 9.46 -12.96 -7.44
CA TYR A 607 9.06 -13.94 -8.45
C TYR A 607 8.85 -15.35 -7.87
N ILE A 608 9.80 -15.86 -7.07
CA ILE A 608 9.70 -17.20 -6.45
C ILE A 608 8.48 -17.29 -5.52
N THR A 609 8.15 -16.20 -4.84
CA THR A 609 7.07 -16.14 -3.86
C THR A 609 5.73 -15.71 -4.46
N GLY A 610 5.67 -15.48 -5.78
CA GLY A 610 4.46 -15.07 -6.49
C GLY A 610 3.96 -13.67 -6.12
N GLN A 611 4.82 -12.81 -5.57
CA GLN A 611 4.47 -11.47 -5.14
C GLN A 611 4.63 -10.45 -6.26
N SER A 612 3.76 -9.45 -6.27
CA SER A 612 3.76 -8.36 -7.25
C SER A 612 4.81 -7.27 -6.92
N LEU A 613 5.22 -6.54 -7.95
CA LEU A 613 5.89 -5.26 -7.79
C LEU A 613 4.84 -4.19 -7.50
N ASN A 614 4.71 -3.83 -6.23
CA ASN A 614 3.76 -2.85 -5.71
C ASN A 614 4.41 -1.80 -4.82
N LEU A 615 3.60 -0.87 -4.28
CA LEU A 615 4.05 0.21 -3.40
C LEU A 615 4.91 -0.28 -2.23
N TYR A 616 4.51 -1.36 -1.56
CA TYR A 616 5.23 -1.91 -0.40
C TYR A 616 6.53 -2.61 -0.79
N SER A 617 6.55 -3.37 -1.89
CA SER A 617 7.78 -3.96 -2.42
C SER A 617 8.81 -2.90 -2.84
N MET A 618 8.34 -1.77 -3.39
CA MET A 618 9.18 -0.62 -3.75
C MET A 618 9.77 0.07 -2.52
N ILE A 619 9.02 0.17 -1.41
CA ILE A 619 9.57 0.60 -0.12
C ILE A 619 10.72 -0.32 0.30
N GLY A 620 10.53 -1.63 0.19
CA GLY A 620 11.56 -2.63 0.45
C GLY A 620 12.81 -2.43 -0.43
N LEU A 621 12.63 -2.13 -1.73
CA LEU A 621 13.72 -1.82 -2.65
C LEU A 621 14.48 -0.54 -2.29
N ILE A 622 13.78 0.54 -1.94
CA ILE A 622 14.41 1.80 -1.50
C ILE A 622 15.24 1.54 -0.24
N LEU A 623 14.69 0.81 0.72
CA LEU A 623 15.41 0.46 1.93
C LEU A 623 16.64 -0.40 1.64
N LEU A 624 16.49 -1.41 0.79
CA LEU A 624 17.60 -2.26 0.36
C LEU A 624 18.75 -1.45 -0.22
N MET A 625 18.48 -0.36 -0.94
CA MET A 625 19.55 0.50 -1.44
C MET A 625 20.34 1.19 -0.32
N GLY A 626 19.69 1.46 0.82
CA GLY A 626 20.34 1.95 2.03
C GLY A 626 21.22 0.91 2.69
N ILE A 627 20.66 -0.26 2.96
CA ILE A 627 21.32 -1.29 3.77
C ILE A 627 22.40 -2.02 2.96
N SER A 628 22.14 -2.36 1.70
CA SER A 628 23.05 -3.19 0.87
C SER A 628 24.42 -2.55 0.65
N LYS A 629 24.48 -1.22 0.47
CA LYS A 629 25.75 -0.52 0.28
C LYS A 629 26.61 -0.49 1.53
N LYS A 630 26.05 -0.65 2.74
CA LYS A 630 26.80 -0.56 4.00
C LYS A 630 27.90 -1.62 4.07
N ASN A 631 27.60 -2.83 3.65
CA ASN A 631 28.58 -3.92 3.56
C ASN A 631 29.76 -3.54 2.66
N SER A 632 29.48 -2.90 1.52
CA SER A 632 30.50 -2.40 0.60
C SER A 632 31.29 -1.23 1.17
N ILE A 633 30.64 -0.29 1.88
CA ILE A 633 31.30 0.87 2.51
C ILE A 633 32.38 0.39 3.49
N LEU A 634 32.06 -0.60 4.33
CA LEU A 634 32.99 -1.11 5.35
C LEU A 634 34.18 -1.86 4.76
N LEU A 635 33.95 -2.63 3.70
CA LEU A 635 35.00 -3.31 2.97
C LEU A 635 35.95 -2.29 2.31
N VAL A 636 35.40 -1.33 1.57
CA VAL A 636 36.15 -0.32 0.82
C VAL A 636 36.90 0.62 1.76
N GLU A 637 36.30 1.06 2.86
CA GLU A 637 36.95 1.92 3.85
C GLU A 637 38.12 1.23 4.52
N PHE A 638 37.97 -0.05 4.91
CA PHE A 638 39.07 -0.79 5.54
C PHE A 638 40.20 -1.09 4.54
N ALA A 639 39.87 -1.41 3.29
CA ALA A 639 40.88 -1.54 2.23
C ALA A 639 41.62 -0.20 1.98
N ASN A 640 40.91 0.92 1.99
CA ASN A 640 41.50 2.26 1.88
C ASN A 640 42.39 2.58 3.09
N GLU A 641 41.99 2.19 4.31
CA GLU A 641 42.77 2.37 5.52
C GLU A 641 44.10 1.61 5.44
N LEU A 642 44.08 0.33 5.05
CA LEU A 642 45.29 -0.50 4.85
C LEU A 642 46.20 0.08 3.76
N ARG A 643 45.63 0.54 2.64
CA ARG A 643 46.40 1.18 1.56
C ARG A 643 47.06 2.49 2.00
N ARG A 644 46.36 3.32 2.79
CA ARG A 644 46.84 4.66 3.19
C ARG A 644 47.80 4.62 4.38
N LYS A 645 47.58 3.74 5.36
CA LYS A 645 48.37 3.68 6.60
C LYS A 645 49.50 2.65 6.54
N GLU A 646 49.24 1.50 5.91
CA GLU A 646 50.17 0.37 5.87
C GLU A 646 50.84 0.21 4.51
N PHE A 647 50.56 1.09 3.54
CA PHE A 647 51.11 1.09 2.18
C PHE A 647 50.96 -0.25 1.45
N MET A 648 49.92 -1.00 1.78
CA MET A 648 49.68 -2.34 1.26
C MET A 648 49.21 -2.28 -0.21
N PRO A 649 49.70 -3.18 -1.10
CA PRO A 649 49.21 -3.29 -2.47
C PRO A 649 47.70 -3.55 -2.51
N VAL A 650 47.01 -3.03 -3.54
CA VAL A 650 45.53 -3.13 -3.68
C VAL A 650 45.00 -4.55 -3.45
N LYS A 651 45.66 -5.55 -4.04
CA LYS A 651 45.22 -6.95 -3.97
C LYS A 651 45.33 -7.51 -2.55
N GLU A 652 46.43 -7.23 -1.86
CA GLU A 652 46.66 -7.68 -0.49
C GLU A 652 45.72 -6.95 0.48
N ALA A 653 45.53 -5.64 0.30
CA ALA A 653 44.61 -4.85 1.10
C ALA A 653 43.15 -5.34 0.97
N LEU A 654 42.71 -5.71 -0.23
CA LEU A 654 41.38 -6.26 -0.46
C LEU A 654 41.21 -7.67 0.14
N LEU A 655 42.25 -8.51 0.08
CA LEU A 655 42.24 -9.83 0.71
C LEU A 655 42.09 -9.71 2.22
N GLU A 656 42.95 -8.89 2.85
CA GLU A 656 42.92 -8.68 4.30
C GLU A 656 41.59 -8.03 4.75
N ALA A 657 41.15 -6.99 4.03
CA ALA A 657 39.87 -6.35 4.30
C ALA A 657 38.68 -7.31 4.19
N GLY A 658 38.68 -8.16 3.16
CA GLY A 658 37.65 -9.18 2.98
C GLY A 658 37.60 -10.15 4.16
N MET A 659 38.75 -10.65 4.60
CA MET A 659 38.82 -11.64 5.67
C MET A 659 38.40 -11.07 7.03
N VAL A 660 38.85 -9.86 7.35
CA VAL A 660 38.50 -9.18 8.61
C VAL A 660 37.02 -8.80 8.65
N ARG A 661 36.42 -8.42 7.51
CA ARG A 661 35.04 -7.93 7.44
C ARG A 661 33.99 -8.99 7.18
N LEU A 662 34.37 -10.20 6.74
CA LEU A 662 33.42 -11.27 6.41
C LEU A 662 32.47 -11.59 7.57
N ARG A 663 33.00 -11.84 8.77
CA ARG A 663 32.18 -12.20 9.95
C ARG A 663 31.22 -11.06 10.33
N PRO A 664 31.67 -9.80 10.49
CA PRO A 664 30.76 -8.67 10.70
C PRO A 664 29.69 -8.54 9.62
N ILE A 665 30.06 -8.62 8.34
CA ILE A 665 29.12 -8.47 7.21
C ILE A 665 28.06 -9.58 7.21
N LEU A 666 28.44 -10.83 7.48
CA LEU A 666 27.48 -11.93 7.58
C LEU A 666 26.57 -11.74 8.78
N MET A 667 27.11 -11.35 9.94
CA MET A 667 26.32 -11.13 11.15
C MET A 667 25.23 -10.07 10.93
N THR A 668 25.60 -8.91 10.39
CA THR A 668 24.66 -7.80 10.19
C THR A 668 23.60 -8.15 9.13
N SER A 669 24.01 -8.85 8.06
CA SER A 669 23.11 -9.27 7.00
C SER A 669 22.13 -10.35 7.47
N LEU A 670 22.58 -11.35 8.24
CA LEU A 670 21.70 -12.35 8.82
C LEU A 670 20.76 -11.76 9.89
N SER A 671 21.22 -10.79 10.69
CA SER A 671 20.37 -10.08 11.65
C SER A 671 19.28 -9.27 10.95
N ALA A 672 19.60 -8.58 9.85
CA ALA A 672 18.62 -7.85 9.06
C ALA A 672 17.62 -8.80 8.37
N ILE A 673 18.09 -9.94 7.83
CA ILE A 673 17.22 -10.98 7.28
C ILE A 673 16.30 -11.53 8.38
N ALA A 674 16.82 -11.82 9.56
CA ALA A 674 16.04 -12.28 10.71
C ALA A 674 14.99 -11.26 11.15
N ALA A 675 15.31 -9.96 11.17
CA ALA A 675 14.32 -8.92 11.44
C ALA A 675 13.18 -8.90 10.40
N ALA A 676 13.47 -9.24 9.14
CA ALA A 676 12.49 -9.26 8.06
C ALA A 676 11.70 -10.57 7.97
N ILE A 677 12.12 -11.66 8.62
CA ILE A 677 11.41 -12.97 8.56
C ILE A 677 10.00 -12.88 9.14
N PRO A 678 9.77 -12.39 10.38
CA PRO A 678 8.43 -12.34 10.95
C PRO A 678 7.40 -11.59 10.09
N PRO A 679 7.67 -10.38 9.56
CA PRO A 679 6.72 -9.72 8.67
C PRO A 679 6.57 -10.39 7.30
N ALA A 680 7.50 -11.28 6.90
CA ALA A 680 7.37 -12.09 5.68
C ALA A 680 6.54 -13.38 5.86
N LEU A 681 6.37 -13.89 7.08
CA LEU A 681 5.70 -15.17 7.36
C LEU A 681 4.17 -15.14 7.24
N ALA A 682 3.59 -14.06 6.73
CA ALA A 682 2.17 -13.93 6.44
C ALA A 682 1.22 -14.10 7.65
N ILE A 683 1.69 -13.79 8.87
CA ILE A 683 0.90 -14.02 10.09
C ILE A 683 -0.07 -12.85 10.30
N GLY A 684 -1.35 -13.19 10.48
CA GLY A 684 -2.42 -12.30 10.92
C GLY A 684 -2.95 -11.30 9.87
N PRO A 685 -3.93 -10.47 10.25
CA PRO A 685 -4.53 -9.49 9.35
C PRO A 685 -3.54 -8.44 8.81
N GLY A 686 -3.77 -8.04 7.56
CA GLY A 686 -2.94 -7.05 6.87
C GLY A 686 -1.52 -7.54 6.56
N ALA A 687 -1.26 -8.84 6.62
CA ALA A 687 0.04 -9.38 6.26
C ALA A 687 0.38 -9.17 4.78
N GLU A 688 -0.63 -9.08 3.91
CA GLU A 688 -0.50 -8.88 2.47
C GLU A 688 0.24 -7.57 2.11
N SER A 689 0.23 -6.55 2.99
CA SER A 689 1.05 -5.35 2.80
C SER A 689 2.49 -5.50 3.31
N ARG A 690 2.72 -6.35 4.31
CA ARG A 690 4.03 -6.58 4.94
C ARG A 690 4.90 -7.56 4.17
N ILE A 691 4.27 -8.57 3.57
CA ILE A 691 4.93 -9.68 2.87
C ILE A 691 5.80 -9.19 1.69
N PRO A 692 5.29 -8.42 0.70
CA PRO A 692 6.10 -8.03 -0.47
C PRO A 692 7.31 -7.18 -0.09
N MET A 693 7.12 -6.28 0.87
CA MET A 693 8.20 -5.44 1.40
C MET A 693 9.30 -6.27 2.07
N SER A 694 8.92 -7.21 2.92
CA SER A 694 9.87 -8.02 3.71
C SER A 694 10.57 -9.08 2.86
N ILE A 695 9.85 -9.70 1.93
CA ILE A 695 10.44 -10.64 0.96
C ILE A 695 11.43 -9.94 0.04
N ALA A 696 11.11 -8.74 -0.44
CA ALA A 696 12.05 -7.94 -1.21
C ALA A 696 13.35 -7.76 -0.41
N VAL A 697 13.25 -7.31 0.85
CA VAL A 697 14.42 -7.11 1.74
C VAL A 697 15.20 -8.42 1.97
N ILE A 698 14.52 -9.53 2.27
CA ILE A 698 15.18 -10.83 2.49
C ILE A 698 15.94 -11.28 1.24
N GLY A 699 15.27 -11.28 0.09
CA GLY A 699 15.84 -11.67 -1.20
C GLY A 699 17.01 -10.79 -1.60
N GLY A 700 16.82 -9.48 -1.53
CA GLY A 700 17.84 -8.49 -1.85
C GLY A 700 19.05 -8.58 -0.94
N MET A 701 18.87 -8.73 0.38
CA MET A 701 19.98 -8.90 1.32
C MET A 701 20.71 -10.23 1.10
N THR A 702 19.99 -11.33 0.84
CA THR A 702 20.60 -12.65 0.65
C THR A 702 21.51 -12.67 -0.57
N VAL A 703 20.99 -12.23 -1.72
CA VAL A 703 21.76 -12.20 -2.98
C VAL A 703 22.82 -11.11 -2.95
N SER A 704 22.50 -9.91 -2.43
CA SER A 704 23.47 -8.82 -2.33
C SER A 704 24.63 -9.19 -1.44
N THR A 705 24.42 -9.81 -0.28
CA THR A 705 25.52 -10.16 0.64
C THR A 705 26.51 -11.12 -0.03
N ALA A 706 25.99 -12.15 -0.71
CA ALA A 706 26.82 -13.14 -1.41
C ALA A 706 27.59 -12.53 -2.59
N LEU A 707 26.93 -11.71 -3.42
CA LEU A 707 27.55 -11.14 -4.62
C LEU A 707 28.43 -9.93 -4.31
N THR A 708 28.06 -9.09 -3.35
CA THR A 708 28.80 -7.87 -2.98
C THR A 708 30.20 -8.20 -2.48
N LEU A 709 30.33 -9.23 -1.63
CA LEU A 709 31.62 -9.70 -1.10
C LEU A 709 32.57 -10.16 -2.23
N VAL A 710 32.07 -10.46 -3.41
CA VAL A 710 32.84 -10.92 -4.57
C VAL A 710 33.03 -9.81 -5.59
N VAL A 711 31.96 -9.12 -5.97
CA VAL A 711 31.96 -8.15 -7.08
C VAL A 711 32.60 -6.84 -6.67
N VAL A 712 32.39 -6.35 -5.44
CA VAL A 712 32.97 -5.07 -4.99
C VAL A 712 34.50 -5.09 -5.00
N PRO A 713 35.19 -6.12 -4.45
CA PRO A 713 36.64 -6.22 -4.60
C PRO A 713 37.13 -6.23 -6.06
N ALA A 714 36.43 -6.94 -6.95
CA ALA A 714 36.81 -7.01 -8.37
C ALA A 714 36.70 -5.65 -9.05
N VAL A 715 35.57 -4.95 -8.83
CA VAL A 715 35.31 -3.61 -9.37
C VAL A 715 36.31 -2.60 -8.80
N TYR A 716 36.54 -2.63 -7.49
CA TYR A 716 37.54 -1.79 -6.84
C TYR A 716 38.93 -2.02 -7.46
N SER A 717 39.35 -3.27 -7.66
CA SER A 717 40.66 -3.61 -8.25
C SER A 717 40.83 -3.10 -9.69
N ILE A 718 39.74 -3.03 -10.47
CA ILE A 718 39.76 -2.45 -11.81
C ILE A 718 39.82 -0.93 -11.72
N LEU A 719 38.97 -0.31 -10.91
CA LEU A 719 38.87 1.15 -10.77
C LEU A 719 40.14 1.76 -10.16
N SER A 720 40.81 1.05 -9.25
CA SER A 720 42.06 1.52 -8.64
C SER A 720 43.20 1.68 -9.65
N ARG A 721 43.12 1.06 -10.85
CA ARG A 721 44.09 1.27 -11.93
C ARG A 721 43.96 2.65 -12.57
N PHE A 722 42.79 3.28 -12.45
CA PHE A 722 42.50 4.62 -12.96
C PHE A 722 42.69 5.71 -11.90
N GLU A 723 43.03 5.34 -10.66
CA GLU A 723 43.48 6.30 -9.65
C GLU A 723 44.84 6.85 -10.07
N ARG A 724 44.95 8.18 -10.24
CA ARG A 724 46.26 8.83 -10.37
C ARG A 724 47.06 8.54 -9.10
N SER A 725 48.25 7.95 -9.23
CA SER A 725 49.18 7.79 -8.12
C SER A 725 49.45 9.17 -7.51
N ARG A 726 49.05 9.37 -6.26
CA ARG A 726 49.57 10.45 -5.43
C ARG A 726 50.47 9.84 -4.38
#